data_AF-A0A803TEY6-F1
#
_entry.id   AF-A0A803TEY6-F1
#
_cell.length_a   1.000
_cell.length_b   1.000
_cell.length_c   1.000
_cell.angle_alpha   90.00
_cell.angle_beta   90.00
_cell.angle_gamma   90.00
#
_symmetry.space_group_name_H-M   'P 1'
#
loop_
_entity.id
_entity.type
_entity.pdbx_description
1 polymer ?
#
loop_
_entity_poly.entity_id
_entity_poly.type
_entity_poly.pdbx_seq_one_letter_code
_entity_poly.pdbx_strand_id
1 'polypeptide(L)'
;MSVASGWLLLLVLGAIYLQEGRSTPVSEQDLKCGQKAHATDPWPFYGYLSRIVGGNQVHQGSHPWQVSLKRNNHHFCGGTLVSTQWVVTAAHCVVSSSLLSLLTVTAGEHDLSLKDKEEQTLQVKQIIRHPKFNRKKPMDYDIALLKMNGHFQYGSAVWPICLPEPNERFDPGFICMTCGWGRLRENGMLPEILHEVELPILDQNECSRVLSTLKKPIKGDTIMCAGFPDGGKDACQGDSGGSLVCRRDHGSWTLVGVTSWGTGCARSWIYNLKEKYERRGTPGIFTNLTKVLPWMQQHMDAASCSIQDGKLPGKEGMLIFPGDGKQYYPDNQLCVWTLLVPEGMHILLDFSHFDLEPDPFCDYDSLSVISMDDRLVGKFCGMFPPLPILIGSNGVRLKFVSDNKEHGTGFSMIHQAIEPASLSDSGCGSLAILFEEGTVQSMHYPEPYSNFADCQWIIHAPEDHVVKLTYESFEIEENEDCTYDSVTVYENVIKEHEIARSCGFAVPAPVLSSSSTMLIKFHSDETESFGGFKAIFKFIAVADLNISNSSTEVLVPEETSNATNATDIPDNICGVALNQPRFLFSRIVGGEEAVPYSWPWQASIQILDENLCGGTVLTSTWIITAAHCFKGKEKYKDLWKVVAGAHDIGDQEQNSQKRAVKQYILHPDFNATTTDADIALVQLTEPLKFNHYVRPVCLPKKDEKLEPSRLCIITGWGIQYEDGEKSRKLHQLEVPILVSEECQRYYMNHSGSVTKRMFCAGFPSEGGKDACTGDSGGPLVCPSEDSSYYNLNGIISWGFGCGRNGYPGVYTNVGSFTDWIDQHISGNSKHLFSF
;
A
#
# COMPACT_ATOMS: atom_id res chain seq x y z
N MET A 1 -31.95 -32.51 -9.37
CA MET A 1 -33.08 -33.29 -8.81
C MET A 1 -33.13 -33.03 -7.31
N SER A 2 -34.27 -32.52 -6.83
CA SER A 2 -34.57 -32.26 -5.40
C SER A 2 -34.63 -33.56 -4.60
N VAL A 3 -34.23 -33.56 -3.32
CA VAL A 3 -35.06 -33.96 -2.15
C VAL A 3 -34.40 -33.46 -0.85
N ALA A 4 -35.25 -32.94 0.04
CA ALA A 4 -34.97 -32.35 1.35
C ALA A 4 -35.09 -33.34 2.54
N SER A 5 -34.88 -32.80 3.75
CA SER A 5 -35.35 -33.22 5.10
C SER A 5 -34.52 -34.30 5.84
N GLY A 6 -34.33 -34.25 7.16
CA GLY A 6 -34.90 -33.38 8.20
C GLY A 6 -34.26 -33.64 9.58
N TRP A 7 -34.52 -32.73 10.52
CA TRP A 7 -34.12 -32.84 11.94
C TRP A 7 -35.17 -33.62 12.73
N LEU A 8 -34.73 -34.50 13.64
CA LEU A 8 -35.57 -35.09 14.69
C LEU A 8 -34.85 -34.96 16.04
N LEU A 9 -35.45 -34.17 16.95
CA LEU A 9 -35.07 -34.07 18.35
C LEU A 9 -35.84 -35.13 19.14
N LEU A 10 -35.14 -35.99 19.89
CA LEU A 10 -35.73 -36.81 20.95
C LEU A 10 -34.79 -36.79 22.16
N LEU A 11 -35.27 -36.18 23.25
CA LEU A 11 -34.67 -36.17 24.58
C LEU A 11 -35.41 -37.17 25.47
N VAL A 12 -34.79 -38.30 25.83
CA VAL A 12 -35.16 -39.06 27.03
C VAL A 12 -33.92 -39.72 27.66
N LEU A 13 -33.54 -39.20 28.83
CA LEU A 13 -32.93 -39.83 30.02
C LEU A 13 -31.62 -40.66 29.87
N GLY A 14 -30.51 -40.03 30.27
CA GLY A 14 -29.70 -40.57 31.38
C GLY A 14 -28.50 -41.45 31.06
N ALA A 15 -27.45 -40.88 30.43
CA ALA A 15 -26.02 -41.16 30.71
C ALA A 15 -25.17 -40.26 29.79
N ILE A 16 -24.52 -39.22 30.33
CA ILE A 16 -23.50 -38.47 29.59
C ILE A 16 -22.20 -39.27 29.71
N TYR A 17 -21.88 -40.02 28.66
CA TYR A 17 -20.51 -40.48 28.41
C TYR A 17 -19.76 -39.31 27.77
N LEU A 18 -18.91 -38.62 28.52
CA LEU A 18 -17.95 -37.67 27.96
C LEU A 18 -16.85 -38.49 27.29
N GLN A 19 -17.00 -38.73 25.99
CA GLN A 19 -15.89 -39.18 25.16
C GLN A 19 -15.02 -37.97 24.87
N GLU A 20 -13.75 -38.01 25.32
CA GLU A 20 -12.73 -37.02 24.97
C GLU A 20 -12.68 -36.85 23.44
N GLY A 21 -13.06 -35.66 22.98
CA GLY A 21 -12.77 -35.23 21.62
C GLY A 21 -11.27 -35.12 21.47
N ARG A 22 -10.67 -36.14 20.84
CA ARG A 22 -9.29 -36.14 20.38
C ARG A 22 -9.11 -34.91 19.48
N SER A 23 -8.30 -33.94 19.91
CA SER A 23 -7.86 -32.85 19.05
C SER A 23 -7.17 -33.47 17.83
N THR A 24 -7.78 -33.29 16.67
CA THR A 24 -7.10 -33.52 15.39
C THR A 24 -5.87 -32.61 15.34
N PRO A 25 -4.67 -33.13 15.05
CA PRO A 25 -3.53 -32.27 14.74
C PRO A 25 -3.92 -31.39 13.55
N VAL A 26 -3.65 -30.10 13.63
CA VAL A 26 -3.71 -29.20 12.48
C VAL A 26 -2.76 -29.78 11.42
N SER A 27 -3.27 -29.99 10.21
CA SER A 27 -2.52 -30.49 9.05
C SER A 27 -1.29 -29.61 8.80
N GLU A 28 -0.14 -30.20 8.48
CA GLU A 28 1.13 -29.52 8.09
C GLU A 28 1.03 -28.85 6.70
N GLN A 29 -0.09 -28.17 6.43
CA GLN A 29 -0.37 -27.39 5.23
C GLN A 29 -0.60 -25.95 5.70
N ASP A 30 0.09 -24.98 5.10
CA ASP A 30 0.03 -23.51 5.32
C ASP A 30 0.95 -22.92 6.41
N LEU A 31 2.24 -22.72 6.11
CA LEU A 31 3.21 -22.10 7.04
C LEU A 31 3.79 -20.76 6.54
N LYS A 32 2.96 -19.74 6.33
CA LYS A 32 3.39 -18.38 5.93
C LYS A 32 3.79 -17.56 7.17
N CYS A 33 4.86 -16.76 7.10
CA CYS A 33 5.23 -15.83 8.18
C CYS A 33 4.19 -14.71 8.35
N GLY A 34 4.18 -14.05 9.51
CA GLY A 34 3.35 -12.87 9.73
C GLY A 34 1.84 -13.14 9.73
N GLN A 35 1.43 -14.37 10.03
CA GLN A 35 0.02 -14.75 10.15
C GLN A 35 -0.41 -14.88 11.62
N LYS A 36 -1.68 -14.58 11.89
CA LYS A 36 -2.32 -14.82 13.19
C LYS A 36 -3.26 -16.02 13.05
N ALA A 37 -3.13 -17.02 13.93
CA ALA A 37 -3.92 -18.27 13.88
C ALA A 37 -5.42 -18.08 14.15
N HIS A 38 -5.84 -16.91 14.63
CA HIS A 38 -7.25 -16.55 14.83
C HIS A 38 -7.53 -15.17 14.23
N ALA A 39 -8.35 -15.14 13.17
CA ALA A 39 -9.18 -13.99 12.86
C ALA A 39 -10.27 -13.92 13.94
N THR A 40 -10.17 -12.96 14.86
CA THR A 40 -11.26 -12.73 15.81
C THR A 40 -12.36 -11.95 15.09
N ASP A 41 -13.51 -12.59 14.90
CA ASP A 41 -14.79 -11.89 14.85
C ASP A 41 -14.90 -10.99 16.10
N PRO A 42 -15.33 -9.71 15.98
CA PRO A 42 -15.56 -8.87 17.14
C PRO A 42 -16.84 -9.34 17.83
N TRP A 43 -16.72 -9.97 19.00
CA TRP A 43 -17.84 -10.15 19.93
C TRP A 43 -17.72 -9.23 21.14
N PRO A 44 -18.87 -8.91 21.76
CA PRO A 44 -19.13 -7.67 22.48
C PRO A 44 -18.72 -7.76 23.96
N PHE A 45 -18.80 -6.60 24.62
CA PHE A 45 -18.85 -6.35 26.08
C PHE A 45 -17.58 -5.83 26.78
N TYR A 46 -17.77 -4.64 27.38
CA TYR A 46 -17.35 -4.23 28.73
C TYR A 46 -15.95 -4.63 29.20
N GLY A 47 -15.04 -3.66 29.24
CA GLY A 47 -13.74 -3.79 29.90
C GLY A 47 -13.21 -2.44 30.39
N TYR A 48 -13.46 -2.14 31.66
CA TYR A 48 -12.81 -1.07 32.39
C TYR A 48 -11.28 -1.30 32.46
N LEU A 49 -10.49 -0.26 32.14
CA LEU A 49 -9.09 0.00 32.55
C LEU A 49 -8.04 -1.13 32.41
N SER A 50 -7.07 -1.01 31.48
CA SER A 50 -5.60 -1.20 31.69
C SER A 50 -4.80 -1.20 30.37
N ARG A 51 -3.50 -0.88 30.44
CA ARG A 51 -2.81 0.07 29.53
C ARG A 51 -1.33 -0.29 29.27
N ILE A 52 -0.80 -0.72 28.11
CA ILE A 52 0.44 -0.03 27.61
C ILE A 52 0.09 1.47 27.56
N VAL A 53 0.98 2.48 27.63
CA VAL A 53 0.44 3.85 27.71
C VAL A 53 -0.52 4.07 26.53
N GLY A 54 -1.83 4.23 26.80
CA GLY A 54 -2.92 4.23 25.82
C GLY A 54 -3.24 2.93 25.02
N GLY A 55 -2.68 1.77 25.34
CA GLY A 55 -2.89 0.47 24.68
C GLY A 55 -3.88 -0.47 25.36
N ASN A 56 -4.13 -1.64 24.76
CA ASN A 56 -5.13 -2.64 25.18
C ASN A 56 -4.48 -3.96 25.63
N GLN A 57 -5.17 -4.72 26.48
CA GLN A 57 -4.80 -6.12 26.74
C GLN A 57 -4.99 -6.97 25.49
N VAL A 58 -4.05 -7.86 25.26
CA VAL A 58 -3.97 -8.72 24.07
C VAL A 58 -4.73 -10.02 24.32
N HIS A 59 -5.29 -10.65 23.29
CA HIS A 59 -5.80 -12.01 23.43
C HIS A 59 -4.65 -13.03 23.35
N GLN A 60 -4.73 -14.11 24.13
CA GLN A 60 -3.72 -15.17 24.06
C GLN A 60 -3.50 -15.65 22.61
N GLY A 61 -2.24 -15.64 22.16
CA GLY A 61 -1.84 -16.07 20.82
C GLY A 61 -1.99 -15.03 19.70
N SER A 62 -2.49 -13.81 19.96
CA SER A 62 -2.68 -12.83 18.88
C SER A 62 -1.41 -12.11 18.41
N HIS A 63 -0.28 -12.26 19.13
CA HIS A 63 1.07 -11.86 18.69
C HIS A 63 2.04 -13.04 18.83
N PRO A 64 1.93 -14.06 17.98
CA PRO A 64 2.63 -15.33 18.17
C PRO A 64 4.16 -15.23 17.97
N TRP A 65 4.63 -14.10 17.45
CA TRP A 65 6.05 -13.76 17.29
C TRP A 65 6.64 -13.00 18.48
N GLN A 66 5.82 -12.48 19.40
CA GLN A 66 6.33 -11.74 20.54
C GLN A 66 6.97 -12.70 21.54
N VAL A 67 8.19 -12.38 21.99
CA VAL A 67 8.91 -13.21 22.97
C VAL A 67 9.36 -12.40 24.18
N SER A 68 9.50 -13.09 25.31
CA SER A 68 9.94 -12.57 26.58
C SER A 68 11.40 -12.96 26.82
N LEU A 69 12.29 -11.98 26.95
CA LEU A 69 13.67 -12.21 27.40
C LEU A 69 13.67 -12.20 28.93
N LYS A 70 14.06 -13.35 29.51
CA LYS A 70 14.07 -13.55 30.95
C LYS A 70 15.49 -13.72 31.46
N ARG A 71 15.74 -13.17 32.65
CA ARG A 71 16.94 -13.42 33.43
C ARG A 71 16.56 -13.91 34.80
N ASN A 72 17.06 -15.07 35.22
CA ASN A 72 16.61 -15.75 36.43
C ASN A 72 15.08 -15.90 36.48
N ASN A 73 14.47 -16.25 35.33
CA ASN A 73 13.02 -16.38 35.17
C ASN A 73 12.20 -15.08 35.33
N HIS A 74 12.85 -13.90 35.36
CA HIS A 74 12.15 -12.61 35.41
C HIS A 74 12.27 -11.89 34.06
N HIS A 75 11.14 -11.45 33.53
CA HIS A 75 11.08 -10.62 32.33
C HIS A 75 11.85 -9.31 32.52
N PHE A 76 12.63 -8.91 31.51
CA PHE A 76 13.32 -7.61 31.52
C PHE A 76 13.34 -6.89 30.16
N CYS A 77 13.17 -7.61 29.05
CA CYS A 77 13.05 -7.07 27.71
C CYS A 77 12.14 -7.96 26.85
N GLY A 78 11.61 -7.39 25.78
CA GLY A 78 10.97 -8.12 24.69
C GLY A 78 11.96 -8.59 23.61
N GLY A 79 11.44 -9.38 22.69
CA GLY A 79 12.10 -9.81 21.46
C GLY A 79 11.07 -10.17 20.40
N THR A 80 11.54 -10.53 19.21
CA THR A 80 10.68 -10.97 18.11
C THR A 80 11.21 -12.22 17.45
N LEU A 81 10.36 -13.25 17.35
CA LEU A 81 10.64 -14.50 16.67
C LEU A 81 10.54 -14.31 15.14
N VAL A 82 11.65 -14.51 14.44
CA VAL A 82 11.74 -14.35 12.97
C VAL A 82 11.96 -15.68 12.25
N SER A 83 12.33 -16.74 12.98
CA SER A 83 12.35 -18.13 12.52
C SER A 83 12.33 -19.08 13.72
N THR A 84 12.29 -20.40 13.52
CA THR A 84 12.32 -21.38 14.61
C THR A 84 13.56 -21.26 15.51
N GLN A 85 14.65 -20.63 15.05
CA GLN A 85 15.91 -20.54 15.78
C GLN A 85 16.40 -19.12 16.06
N TRP A 86 15.78 -18.10 15.47
CA TRP A 86 16.29 -16.74 15.52
C TRP A 86 15.30 -15.78 16.13
N VAL A 87 15.81 -14.98 17.06
CA VAL A 87 15.09 -13.91 17.73
C VAL A 87 15.84 -12.60 17.56
N VAL A 88 15.12 -11.55 17.20
CA VAL A 88 15.62 -10.17 17.11
C VAL A 88 15.28 -9.44 18.40
N THR A 89 16.19 -8.64 18.94
CA THR A 89 15.97 -7.82 20.15
C THR A 89 16.85 -6.57 20.12
N ALA A 90 16.71 -5.70 21.11
CA ALA A 90 17.57 -4.52 21.28
C ALA A 90 18.94 -4.90 21.85
N ALA A 91 20.02 -4.34 21.31
CA ALA A 91 21.38 -4.64 21.75
C ALA A 91 21.63 -4.23 23.21
N HIS A 92 20.98 -3.16 23.68
CA HIS A 92 21.11 -2.69 25.06
C HIS A 92 20.56 -3.70 26.09
N CYS A 93 19.63 -4.57 25.69
CA CYS A 93 19.12 -5.66 26.54
C CYS A 93 20.18 -6.74 26.80
N VAL A 94 21.13 -6.92 25.87
CA VAL A 94 22.10 -8.04 25.87
C VAL A 94 23.56 -7.58 25.94
N VAL A 95 23.82 -6.47 26.63
CA VAL A 95 25.16 -5.89 26.76
C VAL A 95 26.10 -6.75 27.61
N SER A 96 25.57 -7.41 28.65
CA SER A 96 26.38 -8.15 29.61
C SER A 96 26.57 -9.60 29.17
N SER A 97 27.68 -9.87 28.48
CA SER A 97 28.07 -11.21 27.99
C SER A 97 28.35 -12.23 29.09
N SER A 98 28.58 -11.80 30.33
CA SER A 98 28.84 -12.65 31.50
C SER A 98 27.64 -13.46 32.02
N LEU A 99 26.48 -13.40 31.34
CA LEU A 99 25.20 -13.95 31.81
C LEU A 99 24.47 -14.79 30.75
N LEU A 100 25.17 -15.20 29.68
CA LEU A 100 24.61 -16.07 28.64
C LEU A 100 23.92 -17.31 29.22
N SER A 101 24.47 -17.91 30.28
CA SER A 101 23.91 -19.09 30.95
C SER A 101 22.61 -18.82 31.74
N LEU A 102 22.26 -17.56 31.99
CA LEU A 102 21.07 -17.15 32.73
C LEU A 102 20.01 -16.49 31.82
N LEU A 103 20.30 -16.35 30.53
CA LEU A 103 19.42 -15.72 29.55
C LEU A 103 18.59 -16.78 28.83
N THR A 104 17.29 -16.73 29.04
CA THR A 104 16.31 -17.55 28.35
C THR A 104 15.36 -16.69 27.54
N VAL A 105 14.86 -17.24 26.44
CA VAL A 105 13.80 -16.64 25.64
C VAL A 105 12.57 -17.52 25.71
N THR A 106 11.44 -16.92 26.06
CA THR A 106 10.15 -17.59 26.16
C THR A 106 9.22 -17.09 25.04
N ALA A 107 8.72 -18.00 24.21
CA ALA A 107 7.73 -17.74 23.16
C ALA A 107 6.36 -18.34 23.55
N GLY A 108 5.28 -17.76 23.04
CA GLY A 108 3.91 -18.21 23.35
C GLY A 108 3.43 -17.84 24.75
N GLU A 109 4.16 -16.96 25.43
CA GLU A 109 3.80 -16.41 26.73
C GLU A 109 2.82 -15.24 26.56
N HIS A 110 1.80 -15.20 27.40
CA HIS A 110 0.76 -14.18 27.44
C HIS A 110 0.68 -13.54 28.83
N ASP A 111 0.67 -14.35 29.89
CA ASP A 111 0.66 -13.90 31.29
C ASP A 111 1.96 -14.31 32.00
N LEU A 112 2.77 -13.33 32.41
CA LEU A 112 4.06 -13.56 33.07
C LEU A 112 3.94 -14.29 34.43
N SER A 113 2.76 -14.34 35.02
CA SER A 113 2.50 -14.96 36.33
C SER A 113 2.10 -16.44 36.23
N LEU A 114 1.70 -16.89 35.05
CA LEU A 114 1.18 -18.23 34.79
C LEU A 114 1.95 -18.90 33.65
N LYS A 115 1.94 -20.23 33.61
CA LYS A 115 2.53 -20.96 32.48
C LYS A 115 1.46 -21.22 31.43
N ASP A 116 1.63 -20.66 30.24
CA ASP A 116 0.70 -20.82 29.13
C ASP A 116 0.83 -22.19 28.44
N LYS A 117 -0.26 -22.65 27.80
CA LYS A 117 -0.36 -24.01 27.24
C LYS A 117 0.69 -24.30 26.15
N GLU A 118 0.96 -23.32 25.29
CA GLU A 118 1.94 -23.40 24.19
C GLU A 118 3.25 -22.66 24.51
N GLU A 119 3.48 -22.30 25.78
CA GLU A 119 4.68 -21.60 26.21
C GLU A 119 5.93 -22.47 26.05
N GLN A 120 6.91 -21.94 25.32
CA GLN A 120 8.17 -22.61 25.05
C GLN A 120 9.33 -21.74 25.48
N THR A 121 10.21 -22.26 26.32
CA THR A 121 11.40 -21.54 26.80
C THR A 121 12.67 -22.20 26.29
N LEU A 122 13.50 -21.45 25.57
CA LEU A 122 14.80 -21.90 25.05
C LEU A 122 15.96 -21.09 25.63
N GLN A 123 17.12 -21.72 25.75
CA GLN A 123 18.37 -21.06 26.12
C GLN A 123 18.99 -20.38 24.91
N VAL A 124 19.69 -19.27 25.11
CA VAL A 124 20.40 -18.58 24.02
C VAL A 124 21.76 -19.25 23.77
N LYS A 125 21.98 -19.74 22.54
CA LYS A 125 23.25 -20.34 22.09
C LYS A 125 24.29 -19.27 21.78
N GLN A 126 23.88 -18.20 21.10
CA GLN A 126 24.78 -17.15 20.64
C GLN A 126 24.06 -15.80 20.61
N ILE A 127 24.77 -14.75 21.01
CA ILE A 127 24.32 -13.36 20.90
C ILE A 127 25.22 -12.65 19.90
N ILE A 128 24.62 -12.05 18.87
CA ILE A 128 25.31 -11.28 17.84
C ILE A 128 24.78 -9.85 17.91
N ARG A 129 25.59 -8.92 18.38
CA ARG A 129 25.22 -7.49 18.43
C ARG A 129 25.73 -6.78 17.20
N HIS A 130 24.99 -5.79 16.73
CA HIS A 130 25.46 -4.98 15.63
C HIS A 130 26.81 -4.31 15.99
N PRO A 131 27.85 -4.38 15.14
CA PRO A 131 29.19 -3.91 15.48
C PRO A 131 29.28 -2.40 15.72
N LYS A 132 28.36 -1.62 15.11
CA LYS A 132 28.26 -0.16 15.30
C LYS A 132 27.42 0.25 16.52
N PHE A 133 26.88 -0.70 17.28
CA PHE A 133 26.03 -0.39 18.44
C PHE A 133 26.76 0.48 19.47
N ASN A 134 26.15 1.60 19.86
CA ASN A 134 26.68 2.50 20.88
C ASN A 134 25.71 2.63 22.06
N ARG A 135 26.20 2.34 23.27
CA ARG A 135 25.38 2.41 24.51
C ARG A 135 25.12 3.84 24.99
N LYS A 136 25.88 4.85 24.55
CA LYS A 136 25.64 6.25 24.93
C LYS A 136 24.48 6.79 24.10
N LYS A 137 23.55 7.53 24.71
CA LYS A 137 22.44 8.16 23.96
C LYS A 137 22.98 9.15 22.90
N PRO A 138 22.44 9.13 21.67
CA PRO A 138 21.44 8.18 21.17
C PRO A 138 21.99 6.76 21.01
N MET A 139 21.22 5.78 21.46
CA MET A 139 21.55 4.37 21.25
C MET A 139 21.31 4.03 19.77
N ASP A 140 22.30 4.33 18.93
CA ASP A 140 22.27 4.05 17.49
C ASP A 140 22.71 2.60 17.22
N TYR A 141 22.17 2.00 16.15
CA TYR A 141 22.32 0.57 15.84
C TYR A 141 21.97 -0.36 17.02
N ASP A 142 20.90 -0.04 17.77
CA ASP A 142 20.46 -0.79 18.95
C ASP A 142 19.69 -2.06 18.57
N ILE A 143 20.41 -3.02 17.98
CA ILE A 143 19.88 -4.31 17.52
C ILE A 143 20.85 -5.47 17.78
N ALA A 144 20.29 -6.60 18.17
CA ALA A 144 21.00 -7.85 18.36
C ALA A 144 20.18 -9.05 17.87
N LEU A 145 20.88 -10.07 17.38
CA LEU A 145 20.34 -11.36 17.01
C LEU A 145 20.69 -12.39 18.07
N LEU A 146 19.70 -13.18 18.47
CA LEU A 146 19.86 -14.28 19.39
C LEU A 146 19.62 -15.59 18.64
N LYS A 147 20.64 -16.45 18.58
CA LYS A 147 20.50 -17.82 18.08
C LYS A 147 20.10 -18.72 19.24
N MET A 148 19.00 -19.44 19.11
CA MET A 148 18.50 -20.34 20.14
C MET A 148 19.31 -21.64 20.21
N ASN A 149 19.39 -22.22 21.40
CA ASN A 149 19.92 -23.57 21.62
C ASN A 149 18.79 -24.60 21.48
N GLY A 150 18.31 -24.78 20.24
CA GLY A 150 17.15 -25.61 19.91
C GLY A 150 16.32 -24.97 18.79
N HIS A 151 15.08 -25.42 18.65
CA HIS A 151 14.09 -24.89 17.73
C HIS A 151 12.76 -24.71 18.47
N PHE A 152 12.10 -23.56 18.28
CA PHE A 152 10.71 -23.40 18.68
C PHE A 152 9.82 -24.22 17.76
N GLN A 153 8.83 -24.90 18.34
CA GLN A 153 7.78 -25.59 17.61
C GLN A 153 6.67 -24.60 17.31
N TYR A 154 6.29 -24.52 16.04
CA TYR A 154 5.22 -23.62 15.66
C TYR A 154 3.85 -24.14 16.10
N GLY A 155 2.98 -23.20 16.46
CA GLY A 155 1.65 -23.46 17.02
C GLY A 155 0.78 -22.21 16.94
N SER A 156 -0.40 -22.26 17.56
CA SER A 156 -1.34 -21.15 17.53
C SER A 156 -0.81 -19.89 18.23
N ALA A 157 0.07 -20.04 19.22
CA ALA A 157 0.67 -18.94 19.98
C ALA A 157 2.18 -18.74 19.71
N VAL A 158 2.79 -19.57 18.85
CA VAL A 158 4.23 -19.48 18.52
C VAL A 158 4.40 -19.55 17.01
N TRP A 159 4.71 -18.41 16.38
CA TRP A 159 4.78 -18.27 14.92
C TRP A 159 5.71 -17.13 14.53
N PRO A 160 6.44 -17.20 13.41
CA PRO A 160 7.40 -16.16 13.05
C PRO A 160 6.72 -14.94 12.40
N ILE A 161 7.29 -13.76 12.64
CA ILE A 161 6.96 -12.55 11.86
C ILE A 161 7.76 -12.52 10.55
N CYS A 162 7.25 -11.86 9.51
CA CYS A 162 8.03 -11.61 8.31
C CYS A 162 9.10 -10.53 8.52
N LEU A 163 10.23 -10.65 7.83
CA LEU A 163 11.20 -9.57 7.69
C LEU A 163 10.82 -8.64 6.53
N PRO A 164 11.23 -7.36 6.57
CA PRO A 164 10.94 -6.42 5.50
C PRO A 164 11.80 -6.71 4.27
N GLU A 165 11.34 -6.32 3.08
CA GLU A 165 12.16 -6.40 1.87
C GLU A 165 13.16 -5.23 1.79
N PRO A 166 14.31 -5.36 1.09
CA PRO A 166 15.36 -4.34 1.04
C PRO A 166 14.91 -2.94 0.58
N ASN A 167 13.83 -2.86 -0.19
CA ASN A 167 13.24 -1.61 -0.69
C ASN A 167 11.83 -1.35 -0.17
N GLU A 168 11.32 -2.19 0.74
CA GLU A 168 10.01 -2.01 1.34
C GLU A 168 10.01 -0.75 2.20
N ARG A 169 9.06 0.15 1.93
CA ARG A 169 8.91 1.41 2.66
C ARG A 169 7.53 1.49 3.26
N PHE A 170 7.49 1.96 4.50
CA PHE A 170 6.26 2.31 5.18
C PHE A 170 6.25 3.83 5.29
N ASP A 171 5.33 4.45 4.56
CA ASP A 171 5.27 5.91 4.47
C ASP A 171 4.93 6.55 5.82
N PRO A 172 5.37 7.79 6.07
CA PRO A 172 4.94 8.55 7.25
C PRO A 172 3.42 8.53 7.38
N GLY A 173 2.92 8.15 8.55
CA GLY A 173 1.50 7.95 8.81
C GLY A 173 1.02 6.53 8.92
N PHE A 174 1.78 5.59 8.34
CA PHE A 174 1.42 4.19 8.37
C PHE A 174 1.28 3.70 9.82
N ILE A 175 0.12 3.14 10.16
CA ILE A 175 -0.17 2.67 11.51
C ILE A 175 0.46 1.30 11.70
N CYS A 176 1.40 1.25 12.63
CA CYS A 176 2.09 0.02 13.02
C CYS A 176 1.78 -0.28 14.47
N MET A 177 2.02 -1.50 14.89
CA MET A 177 1.65 -1.99 16.20
C MET A 177 2.90 -2.42 16.95
N THR A 178 2.98 -2.06 18.22
CA THR A 178 3.99 -2.57 19.14
C THR A 178 3.30 -3.26 20.31
N CYS A 179 3.93 -4.30 20.83
CA CYS A 179 3.41 -5.03 21.99
C CYS A 179 4.53 -5.37 22.97
N GLY A 180 4.16 -5.60 24.22
CA GLY A 180 5.09 -5.97 25.27
C GLY A 180 4.49 -5.95 26.67
N TRP A 181 5.33 -6.25 27.65
CA TRP A 181 5.02 -6.25 29.08
C TRP A 181 5.66 -5.05 29.79
N GLY A 182 5.86 -3.95 29.07
CA GLY A 182 6.38 -2.71 29.62
C GLY A 182 5.36 -1.92 30.41
N ARG A 183 5.86 -0.91 31.13
CA ARG A 183 5.08 -0.14 32.08
C ARG A 183 3.89 0.58 31.44
N LEU A 184 2.80 0.58 32.18
CA LEU A 184 1.52 1.13 31.74
C LEU A 184 1.41 2.66 31.75
N ARG A 185 2.39 3.30 32.37
CA ARG A 185 2.56 4.74 32.52
C ARG A 185 4.00 4.98 32.92
N GLU A 186 4.50 6.18 32.67
CA GLU A 186 5.85 6.55 33.10
C GLU A 186 6.00 6.33 34.63
N ASN A 187 7.04 5.59 35.02
CA ASN A 187 7.29 5.19 36.41
C ASN A 187 6.22 4.29 37.07
N GLY A 188 5.37 3.64 36.26
CA GLY A 188 4.38 2.66 36.71
C GLY A 188 4.96 1.28 37.05
N MET A 189 4.08 0.34 37.40
CA MET A 189 4.41 -1.09 37.55
C MET A 189 4.37 -1.79 36.19
N LEU A 190 5.09 -2.90 36.07
CA LEU A 190 5.00 -3.78 34.90
C LEU A 190 3.67 -4.56 34.96
N PRO A 191 2.93 -4.68 33.85
CA PRO A 191 1.78 -5.59 33.77
C PRO A 191 2.25 -7.05 33.81
N GLU A 192 1.36 -7.92 34.25
CA GLU A 192 1.54 -9.37 34.12
C GLU A 192 1.09 -9.85 32.74
N ILE A 193 0.06 -9.23 32.15
CA ILE A 193 -0.54 -9.60 30.87
C ILE A 193 0.10 -8.81 29.71
N LEU A 194 0.26 -9.45 28.55
CA LEU A 194 0.75 -8.82 27.32
C LEU A 194 -0.23 -7.73 26.83
N HIS A 195 0.32 -6.59 26.42
CA HIS A 195 -0.47 -5.47 25.90
C HIS A 195 0.05 -5.01 24.53
N GLU A 196 -0.83 -4.38 23.75
CA GLU A 196 -0.52 -3.82 22.42
C GLU A 196 -0.90 -2.35 22.33
N VAL A 197 -0.22 -1.61 21.46
CA VAL A 197 -0.57 -0.23 21.10
C VAL A 197 -0.25 0.03 19.64
N GLU A 198 -1.11 0.78 18.97
CA GLU A 198 -0.92 1.26 17.62
C GLU A 198 -0.23 2.62 17.62
N LEU A 199 0.77 2.80 16.76
CA LEU A 199 1.61 3.98 16.63
C LEU A 199 1.82 4.31 15.14
N PRO A 200 1.55 5.56 14.69
CA PRO A 200 1.90 6.00 13.34
C PRO A 200 3.40 6.17 13.21
N ILE A 201 3.98 5.77 12.07
CA ILE A 201 5.36 6.10 11.71
C ILE A 201 5.48 7.60 11.45
N LEU A 202 6.51 8.26 11.99
CA LEU A 202 6.79 9.67 11.72
C LEU A 202 7.73 9.86 10.53
N ASP A 203 7.56 10.99 9.84
CA ASP A 203 8.54 11.47 8.87
C ASP A 203 9.91 11.72 9.51
N GLN A 204 10.97 11.45 8.76
CA GLN A 204 12.35 11.56 9.26
C GLN A 204 12.72 13.00 9.65
N ASN A 205 12.20 14.01 8.93
CA ASN A 205 12.47 15.41 9.27
C ASN A 205 11.73 15.79 10.55
N GLU A 206 10.49 15.32 10.71
CA GLU A 206 9.71 15.57 11.92
C GLU A 206 10.31 14.89 13.14
N CYS A 207 10.68 13.61 13.02
CA CYS A 207 11.44 12.86 14.02
C CYS A 207 12.70 13.64 14.43
N SER A 208 13.51 14.07 13.45
CA SER A 208 14.73 14.85 13.70
C SER A 208 14.45 16.20 14.37
N ARG A 209 13.38 16.90 13.95
CA ARG A 209 12.95 18.17 14.51
C ARG A 209 12.59 18.02 15.98
N VAL A 210 11.78 17.03 16.33
CA VAL A 210 11.39 16.76 17.72
C VAL A 210 12.61 16.41 18.58
N LEU A 211 13.48 15.52 18.09
CA LEU A 211 14.70 15.14 18.82
C LEU A 211 15.68 16.30 19.02
N SER A 212 15.67 17.29 18.13
CA SER A 212 16.46 18.52 18.29
C SER A 212 16.00 19.41 19.44
N THR A 213 14.75 19.26 19.89
CA THR A 213 14.20 20.04 21.02
C THR A 213 14.69 19.54 22.38
N LEU A 214 15.39 18.41 22.45
CA LEU A 214 15.94 17.89 23.70
C LEU A 214 17.15 18.71 24.16
N LYS A 215 17.44 18.65 25.46
CA LYS A 215 18.59 19.37 26.07
C LYS A 215 19.92 19.08 25.39
N LYS A 216 20.05 17.89 24.81
CA LYS A 216 21.15 17.48 23.94
C LYS A 216 20.52 16.95 22.65
N PRO A 217 20.62 17.68 21.52
CA PRO A 217 20.10 17.22 20.25
C PRO A 217 20.66 15.84 19.89
N ILE A 218 19.79 14.99 19.35
CA ILE A 218 20.08 13.61 19.03
C ILE A 218 19.97 13.41 17.52
N LYS A 219 20.95 12.72 16.93
CA LYS A 219 20.94 12.23 15.54
C LYS A 219 21.51 10.81 15.53
N GLY A 220 20.93 9.92 14.74
CA GLY A 220 21.37 8.55 14.55
C GLY A 220 20.93 8.03 13.19
N ASP A 221 21.70 7.12 12.61
CA ASP A 221 21.52 6.64 11.24
C ASP A 221 20.42 5.59 11.12
N THR A 222 20.12 4.88 12.22
CA THR A 222 19.12 3.81 12.25
C THR A 222 17.88 4.17 13.08
N ILE A 223 17.67 5.45 13.38
CA ILE A 223 16.55 5.91 14.21
C ILE A 223 15.29 6.02 13.35
N MET A 224 14.22 5.35 13.79
CA MET A 224 12.85 5.54 13.35
C MET A 224 11.99 6.01 14.53
N CYS A 225 11.10 6.96 14.29
CA CYS A 225 10.15 7.43 15.31
C CYS A 225 8.74 6.92 14.98
N ALA A 226 8.00 6.49 16.00
CA ALA A 226 6.56 6.22 15.88
C ALA A 226 5.80 6.74 17.12
N GLY A 227 4.59 7.26 16.91
CA GLY A 227 3.70 7.72 17.99
C GLY A 227 2.95 9.01 17.67
N PHE A 228 2.01 9.36 18.55
CA PHE A 228 1.15 10.52 18.35
C PHE A 228 1.70 11.81 18.96
N PRO A 229 1.65 12.98 18.27
CA PRO A 229 2.19 14.25 18.78
C PRO A 229 1.65 14.71 20.14
N ASP A 230 0.39 14.43 20.43
CA ASP A 230 -0.29 14.67 21.71
C ASP A 230 0.16 13.70 22.82
N GLY A 231 0.95 12.68 22.48
CA GLY A 231 1.38 11.63 23.39
C GLY A 231 0.25 10.65 23.65
N GLY A 232 0.09 10.23 24.91
CA GLY A 232 -0.99 9.34 25.32
C GLY A 232 -0.84 7.86 24.90
N LYS A 233 -0.19 7.59 23.77
CA LYS A 233 0.17 6.24 23.28
C LYS A 233 1.66 6.09 23.02
N ASP A 234 2.30 5.08 23.62
CA ASP A 234 3.73 4.81 23.43
C ASP A 234 4.16 3.45 24.00
N ALA A 235 5.28 2.93 23.52
CA ALA A 235 6.04 1.90 24.23
C ALA A 235 6.71 2.51 25.48
N CYS A 236 6.96 1.70 26.50
CA CYS A 236 7.53 2.17 27.75
C CYS A 236 8.59 1.22 28.31
N GLN A 237 9.13 1.53 29.51
CA GLN A 237 10.20 0.72 30.07
C GLN A 237 9.72 -0.72 30.31
N GLY A 238 10.46 -1.69 29.75
CA GLY A 238 10.10 -3.11 29.72
C GLY A 238 9.72 -3.61 28.32
N ASP A 239 9.31 -2.72 27.41
CA ASP A 239 9.00 -3.06 26.01
C ASP A 239 10.25 -3.13 25.12
N SER A 240 11.41 -2.68 25.63
CA SER A 240 12.69 -2.68 24.90
C SER A 240 12.98 -4.04 24.27
N GLY A 241 13.37 -4.03 23.00
CA GLY A 241 13.60 -5.22 22.19
C GLY A 241 12.35 -5.85 21.59
N GLY A 242 11.15 -5.41 22.00
CA GLY A 242 9.88 -5.81 21.40
C GLY A 242 9.73 -5.35 19.95
N SER A 243 8.68 -5.86 19.31
CA SER A 243 8.42 -5.66 17.89
C SER A 243 7.67 -4.37 17.60
N LEU A 244 8.06 -3.63 16.56
CA LEU A 244 7.17 -2.72 15.83
C LEU A 244 6.85 -3.38 14.50
N VAL A 245 5.59 -3.78 14.33
CA VAL A 245 5.12 -4.53 13.16
C VAL A 245 4.10 -3.72 12.37
N CYS A 246 4.19 -3.77 11.05
CA CYS A 246 3.22 -3.15 10.15
C CYS A 246 2.56 -4.25 9.31
N ARG A 247 1.29 -4.07 8.97
CA ARG A 247 0.54 -5.02 8.13
C ARG A 247 0.65 -4.62 6.67
N ARG A 248 1.09 -5.53 5.81
CA ARG A 248 1.10 -5.35 4.34
C ARG A 248 -0.32 -5.39 3.79
N ASP A 249 -0.52 -4.87 2.58
CA ASP A 249 -1.84 -4.82 1.91
C ASP A 249 -2.47 -6.21 1.73
N HIS A 250 -1.64 -7.21 1.44
CA HIS A 250 -2.07 -8.62 1.33
C HIS A 250 -2.24 -9.31 2.70
N GLY A 251 -2.21 -8.55 3.81
CA GLY A 251 -2.63 -8.98 5.13
C GLY A 251 -1.56 -9.59 6.02
N SER A 252 -0.34 -9.83 5.54
CA SER A 252 0.78 -10.36 6.33
C SER A 252 1.42 -9.28 7.23
N TRP A 253 1.93 -9.68 8.39
CA TRP A 253 2.61 -8.77 9.32
C TRP A 253 4.13 -8.83 9.17
N THR A 254 4.75 -7.65 9.13
CA THR A 254 6.19 -7.46 8.87
C THR A 254 6.85 -6.69 10.00
N LEU A 255 8.02 -7.13 10.45
CA LEU A 255 8.82 -6.45 11.46
C LEU A 255 9.55 -5.25 10.84
N VAL A 256 9.16 -4.04 11.19
CA VAL A 256 9.75 -2.81 10.62
C VAL A 256 10.73 -2.13 11.56
N GLY A 257 10.57 -2.38 12.87
CA GLY A 257 11.37 -1.74 13.89
C GLY A 257 11.50 -2.59 15.15
N VAL A 258 12.55 -2.30 15.92
CA VAL A 258 12.76 -2.90 17.26
C VAL A 258 12.70 -1.78 18.30
N THR A 259 11.85 -1.94 19.31
CA THR A 259 11.66 -0.96 20.38
C THR A 259 12.98 -0.68 21.09
N SER A 260 13.42 0.57 21.11
CA SER A 260 14.76 0.93 21.58
C SER A 260 14.73 1.86 22.81
N TRP A 261 14.29 3.12 22.67
CA TRP A 261 14.24 4.06 23.79
C TRP A 261 13.21 5.19 23.59
N GLY A 262 13.07 6.05 24.59
CA GLY A 262 12.27 7.28 24.54
C GLY A 262 12.68 8.26 25.65
N THR A 263 12.18 9.49 25.61
CA THR A 263 12.29 10.46 26.71
C THR A 263 10.94 10.59 27.40
N GLY A 264 10.80 9.95 28.56
CA GLY A 264 9.48 9.68 29.16
C GLY A 264 8.79 8.51 28.47
N CYS A 265 7.50 8.33 28.76
CA CYS A 265 6.62 7.43 27.99
C CYS A 265 5.33 8.19 27.65
N ALA A 266 4.98 8.27 26.37
CA ALA A 266 3.75 8.90 25.86
C ALA A 266 3.55 10.36 26.30
N ARG A 267 4.63 11.11 26.44
CA ARG A 267 4.57 12.56 26.67
C ARG A 267 4.34 13.27 25.35
N SER A 268 3.42 14.23 25.32
CA SER A 268 3.26 15.12 24.16
C SER A 268 4.57 15.84 23.83
N TRP A 269 4.81 16.07 22.54
CA TRP A 269 5.89 16.93 22.04
C TRP A 269 5.42 18.16 21.25
N ILE A 270 4.11 18.36 21.08
CA ILE A 270 3.52 19.52 20.38
C ILE A 270 4.03 20.84 20.98
N TYR A 271 4.16 20.90 22.30
CA TYR A 271 4.56 22.11 23.03
C TYR A 271 5.99 22.08 23.57
N ASN A 272 6.85 21.19 23.06
CA ASN A 272 8.22 21.03 23.58
C ASN A 272 8.99 22.36 23.68
N LEU A 273 8.83 23.26 22.69
CA LEU A 273 9.51 24.56 22.68
C LEU A 273 9.05 25.51 23.80
N LYS A 274 7.82 25.34 24.30
CA LYS A 274 7.25 26.14 25.40
C LYS A 274 7.47 25.48 26.78
N GLU A 275 7.84 24.20 26.79
CA GLU A 275 8.06 23.41 28.01
C GLU A 275 9.51 23.43 28.50
N LYS A 276 9.69 23.21 29.82
CA LYS A 276 11.01 23.00 30.43
C LYS A 276 11.61 21.67 29.95
N TYR A 277 12.94 21.62 29.80
CA TYR A 277 13.64 20.45 29.25
C TYR A 277 13.30 19.12 29.96
N GLU A 278 13.00 19.15 31.26
CA GLU A 278 12.68 17.96 32.06
C GLU A 278 11.26 17.40 31.78
N ARG A 279 10.37 18.23 31.21
CA ARG A 279 8.97 17.89 30.89
C ARG A 279 8.74 17.59 29.41
N ARG A 280 9.72 17.85 28.56
CA ARG A 280 9.64 17.56 27.11
C ARG A 280 9.46 16.06 26.86
N GLY A 281 8.69 15.73 25.84
CA GLY A 281 8.45 14.37 25.36
C GLY A 281 9.18 14.08 24.05
N THR A 282 9.19 12.81 23.67
CA THR A 282 9.55 12.33 22.31
C THR A 282 8.54 11.29 21.87
N PRO A 283 8.42 11.02 20.56
CA PRO A 283 7.86 9.76 20.08
C PRO A 283 8.63 8.56 20.64
N GLY A 284 8.04 7.37 20.51
CA GLY A 284 8.74 6.11 20.69
C GLY A 284 9.81 5.97 19.63
N ILE A 285 11.01 5.52 20.02
CA ILE A 285 12.15 5.38 19.12
C ILE A 285 12.48 3.92 18.94
N PHE A 286 12.57 3.54 17.67
CA PHE A 286 12.78 2.19 17.20
C PHE A 286 14.05 2.14 16.33
N THR A 287 14.74 1.00 16.34
CA THR A 287 15.80 0.73 15.37
C THR A 287 15.15 0.36 14.03
N ASN A 288 15.40 1.13 12.98
CA ASN A 288 14.85 0.92 11.64
C ASN A 288 15.45 -0.33 10.98
N LEU A 289 14.64 -1.37 10.76
CA LEU A 289 15.15 -2.65 10.24
C LEU A 289 15.66 -2.54 8.80
N THR A 290 15.07 -1.72 7.95
CA THR A 290 15.53 -1.55 6.55
C THR A 290 16.99 -1.10 6.47
N LYS A 291 17.50 -0.39 7.48
CA LYS A 291 18.88 0.09 7.55
C LYS A 291 19.89 -0.97 8.02
N VAL A 292 19.41 -2.04 8.66
CA VAL A 292 20.25 -3.10 9.25
C VAL A 292 19.92 -4.49 8.68
N LEU A 293 18.96 -4.58 7.77
CA LEU A 293 18.51 -5.82 7.15
C LEU A 293 19.65 -6.60 6.47
N PRO A 294 20.56 -5.98 5.68
CA PRO A 294 21.68 -6.72 5.09
C PRO A 294 22.59 -7.36 6.14
N TRP A 295 22.81 -6.67 7.27
CA TRP A 295 23.59 -7.23 8.38
C TRP A 295 22.85 -8.38 9.06
N MET A 296 21.53 -8.27 9.23
CA MET A 296 20.71 -9.33 9.83
C MET A 296 20.75 -10.61 8.99
N GLN A 297 20.47 -10.48 7.69
CA GLN A 297 20.49 -11.58 6.72
C GLN A 297 21.87 -12.27 6.71
N GLN A 298 22.95 -11.50 6.64
CA GLN A 298 24.32 -12.04 6.69
C GLN A 298 24.59 -12.97 7.91
N HIS A 299 23.99 -12.70 9.06
CA HIS A 299 24.28 -13.41 10.31
C HIS A 299 23.27 -14.50 10.66
N MET A 300 22.02 -14.37 10.20
CA MET A 300 20.98 -15.37 10.41
C MET A 300 21.19 -16.62 9.53
N ASP A 301 21.93 -16.46 8.42
CA ASP A 301 21.95 -17.45 7.36
C ASP A 301 23.26 -18.24 7.27
N ALA A 302 23.53 -19.05 8.29
CA ALA A 302 24.68 -19.98 8.32
C ALA A 302 24.33 -21.44 7.97
N ALA A 303 23.21 -21.72 7.29
CA ALA A 303 22.91 -23.05 6.74
C ALA A 303 21.93 -22.96 5.54
N SER A 304 22.41 -23.28 4.33
CA SER A 304 21.69 -23.40 3.04
C SER A 304 21.21 -22.09 2.38
N CYS A 305 21.84 -21.78 1.23
CA CYS A 305 21.64 -20.69 0.25
C CYS A 305 20.86 -19.43 0.67
N SER A 306 21.62 -18.35 0.89
CA SER A 306 21.17 -17.07 1.42
C SER A 306 22.06 -15.92 0.93
N ILE A 307 22.46 -15.96 -0.35
CA ILE A 307 23.51 -15.18 -1.05
C ILE A 307 24.88 -15.88 -1.08
N GLN A 308 25.14 -16.68 -2.13
CA GLN A 308 26.48 -16.79 -2.69
C GLN A 308 26.56 -15.86 -3.90
N ASP A 309 27.26 -14.73 -3.83
CA ASP A 309 27.71 -14.03 -5.04
C ASP A 309 28.85 -14.84 -5.68
N GLY A 310 28.48 -15.99 -6.24
CA GLY A 310 29.39 -16.83 -7.00
C GLY A 310 29.59 -16.16 -8.35
N LYS A 311 30.77 -15.55 -8.56
CA LYS A 311 31.21 -15.23 -9.92
C LYS A 311 31.43 -16.54 -10.64
N LEU A 312 30.59 -16.87 -11.60
CA LEU A 312 30.82 -18.00 -12.51
C LEU A 312 31.93 -17.56 -13.48
N PRO A 313 33.17 -18.07 -13.35
CA PRO A 313 34.29 -17.62 -14.16
C PRO A 313 34.47 -18.54 -15.36
N GLY A 314 34.52 -17.98 -16.58
CA GLY A 314 34.90 -18.76 -17.76
C GLY A 314 34.19 -18.34 -19.03
N LYS A 315 34.62 -18.91 -20.16
CA LYS A 315 33.87 -18.83 -21.43
C LYS A 315 32.71 -19.82 -21.47
N GLU A 316 32.70 -20.82 -20.59
CA GLU A 316 31.66 -21.82 -20.48
C GLU A 316 31.64 -22.38 -19.06
N GLY A 317 30.46 -22.78 -18.57
CA GLY A 317 30.32 -23.48 -17.30
C GLY A 317 28.88 -23.91 -17.02
N MET A 318 28.71 -24.69 -15.95
CA MET A 318 27.42 -25.27 -15.58
C MET A 318 27.02 -24.81 -14.18
N LEU A 319 25.77 -24.40 -14.03
CA LEU A 319 25.14 -24.08 -12.74
C LEU A 319 24.06 -25.13 -12.46
N ILE A 320 24.17 -25.82 -11.33
CA ILE A 320 23.20 -26.80 -10.84
C ILE A 320 22.67 -26.29 -9.50
N PHE A 321 21.35 -26.24 -9.36
CA PHE A 321 20.68 -25.89 -8.12
C PHE A 321 19.46 -26.77 -7.89
N PRO A 322 19.26 -27.33 -6.68
CA PRO A 322 20.12 -27.25 -5.50
C PRO A 322 21.42 -28.06 -5.67
N GLY A 323 22.53 -27.56 -5.10
CA GLY A 323 23.81 -28.28 -5.10
C GLY A 323 23.87 -29.44 -4.10
N ASP A 324 24.90 -30.29 -4.23
CA ASP A 324 25.31 -31.33 -3.25
C ASP A 324 24.33 -32.51 -3.03
N GLY A 325 23.70 -33.01 -4.10
CA GLY A 325 22.91 -34.26 -4.04
C GLY A 325 21.58 -34.13 -3.28
N LYS A 326 21.13 -32.90 -3.04
CA LYS A 326 19.76 -32.61 -2.59
C LYS A 326 18.79 -32.84 -3.75
N GLN A 327 17.69 -33.53 -3.46
CA GLN A 327 16.68 -33.84 -4.48
C GLN A 327 15.72 -32.67 -4.74
N TYR A 328 15.47 -31.84 -3.73
CA TYR A 328 14.57 -30.67 -3.80
C TYR A 328 15.26 -29.45 -3.22
N TYR A 329 14.99 -28.26 -3.76
CA TYR A 329 15.50 -27.04 -3.15
C TYR A 329 14.74 -26.73 -1.86
N PRO A 330 15.36 -26.08 -0.86
CA PRO A 330 14.64 -25.69 0.34
C PRO A 330 13.68 -24.52 0.09
N ASP A 331 12.74 -24.33 1.01
CA ASP A 331 11.87 -23.16 1.01
C ASP A 331 12.63 -21.88 1.41
N ASN A 332 12.06 -20.73 1.08
CA ASN A 332 12.53 -19.39 1.46
C ASN A 332 13.97 -19.10 1.03
N GLN A 333 14.41 -19.61 -0.12
CA GLN A 333 15.76 -19.42 -0.61
C GLN A 333 15.88 -18.10 -1.35
N LEU A 334 17.03 -17.45 -1.20
CA LEU A 334 17.44 -16.34 -2.05
C LEU A 334 18.86 -16.61 -2.54
N CYS A 335 19.01 -16.90 -3.82
CA CYS A 335 20.29 -17.14 -4.46
C CYS A 335 20.53 -16.09 -5.54
N VAL A 336 21.75 -15.55 -5.62
CA VAL A 336 22.13 -14.58 -6.66
C VAL A 336 23.48 -14.94 -7.25
N TRP A 337 23.53 -15.37 -8.51
CA TRP A 337 24.79 -15.65 -9.21
C TRP A 337 25.12 -14.56 -10.20
N THR A 338 26.39 -14.14 -10.25
CA THR A 338 26.87 -13.17 -11.23
C THR A 338 27.68 -13.89 -12.29
N LEU A 339 27.22 -13.83 -13.54
CA LEU A 339 27.90 -14.40 -14.69
C LEU A 339 28.58 -13.30 -15.50
N LEU A 340 29.87 -13.46 -15.76
CA LEU A 340 30.68 -12.51 -16.52
C LEU A 340 31.49 -13.28 -17.58
N VAL A 341 31.34 -12.86 -18.84
CA VAL A 341 32.14 -13.35 -19.97
C VAL A 341 33.07 -12.24 -20.48
N PRO A 342 34.08 -12.56 -21.33
CA PRO A 342 34.96 -11.53 -21.89
C PRO A 342 34.20 -10.40 -22.59
N GLU A 343 34.75 -9.20 -22.52
CA GLU A 343 34.19 -8.00 -23.18
C GLU A 343 34.01 -8.24 -24.69
N GLY A 344 32.88 -7.80 -25.24
CA GLY A 344 32.51 -8.00 -26.65
C GLY A 344 31.87 -9.36 -26.97
N MET A 345 31.68 -10.24 -25.98
CA MET A 345 30.97 -11.51 -26.12
C MET A 345 29.53 -11.41 -25.58
N HIS A 346 28.63 -12.21 -26.13
CA HIS A 346 27.27 -12.41 -25.63
C HIS A 346 27.20 -13.66 -24.75
N ILE A 347 26.19 -13.72 -23.89
CA ILE A 347 25.94 -14.85 -22.99
C ILE A 347 24.78 -15.68 -23.55
N LEU A 348 25.00 -16.96 -23.82
CA LEU A 348 23.94 -17.93 -24.07
C LEU A 348 23.68 -18.74 -22.80
N LEU A 349 22.43 -18.78 -22.34
CA LEU A 349 21.95 -19.60 -21.23
C LEU A 349 21.10 -20.74 -21.76
N ASP A 350 21.54 -21.98 -21.57
CA ASP A 350 20.83 -23.18 -22.00
C ASP A 350 20.40 -24.00 -20.78
N PHE A 351 19.10 -24.25 -20.64
CA PHE A 351 18.53 -24.93 -19.48
C PHE A 351 18.31 -26.42 -19.79
N SER A 352 19.10 -27.28 -19.17
CA SER A 352 18.97 -28.73 -19.32
C SER A 352 17.92 -29.33 -18.39
N HIS A 353 17.64 -28.67 -17.26
CA HIS A 353 16.67 -29.10 -16.26
C HIS A 353 16.00 -27.86 -15.65
N PHE A 354 14.69 -27.92 -15.44
CA PHE A 354 13.94 -26.82 -14.85
C PHE A 354 12.65 -27.35 -14.21
N ASP A 355 12.54 -27.22 -12.91
CA ASP A 355 11.45 -27.72 -12.09
C ASP A 355 11.32 -26.84 -10.83
N LEU A 356 10.55 -25.75 -11.00
CA LEU A 356 10.17 -24.79 -9.98
C LEU A 356 8.64 -24.79 -9.81
N GLU A 357 8.12 -24.27 -8.69
CA GLU A 357 6.68 -24.11 -8.48
C GLU A 357 6.04 -23.39 -9.69
N PRO A 358 5.03 -24.00 -10.35
CA PRO A 358 4.36 -23.37 -11.47
C PRO A 358 3.37 -22.30 -11.00
N ASP A 359 3.52 -21.07 -11.49
CA ASP A 359 2.60 -19.97 -11.26
C ASP A 359 2.43 -19.13 -12.54
N PRO A 360 1.21 -18.63 -12.88
CA PRO A 360 1.01 -17.84 -14.10
C PRO A 360 1.89 -16.59 -14.22
N PHE A 361 2.33 -16.01 -13.09
CA PHE A 361 3.18 -14.81 -13.03
C PHE A 361 4.53 -15.07 -12.35
N CYS A 362 4.83 -16.32 -12.02
CA CYS A 362 6.00 -16.75 -11.27
C CYS A 362 6.18 -16.02 -9.94
N ASP A 363 5.10 -15.65 -9.25
CA ASP A 363 5.16 -14.85 -8.01
C ASP A 363 5.60 -15.64 -6.77
N TYR A 364 5.55 -16.97 -6.85
CA TYR A 364 6.10 -17.87 -5.83
C TYR A 364 7.58 -18.18 -6.13
N ASP A 365 7.89 -19.39 -6.59
CA ASP A 365 9.24 -19.78 -6.93
C ASP A 365 9.63 -19.27 -8.31
N SER A 366 10.72 -18.53 -8.40
CA SER A 366 11.17 -17.97 -9.67
C SER A 366 12.67 -17.86 -9.80
N LEU A 367 13.14 -18.14 -11.01
CA LEU A 367 14.45 -17.75 -11.48
C LEU A 367 14.32 -16.50 -12.33
N SER A 368 14.88 -15.39 -11.85
CA SER A 368 14.95 -14.13 -12.56
C SER A 368 16.32 -13.95 -13.20
N VAL A 369 16.35 -13.53 -14.46
CA VAL A 369 17.54 -13.05 -15.15
C VAL A 369 17.52 -11.53 -15.05
N ILE A 370 18.61 -10.93 -14.58
CA ILE A 370 18.71 -9.49 -14.28
C ILE A 370 20.01 -8.99 -14.89
N SER A 371 19.98 -7.89 -15.62
CA SER A 371 21.18 -7.29 -16.19
C SER A 371 22.11 -6.71 -15.11
N MET A 372 23.31 -6.30 -15.50
CA MET A 372 24.28 -5.70 -14.58
C MET A 372 23.86 -4.33 -14.05
N ASP A 373 22.95 -3.63 -14.74
CA ASP A 373 22.33 -2.36 -14.35
C ASP A 373 20.98 -2.53 -13.61
N ASP A 374 20.76 -3.67 -12.97
CA ASP A 374 19.57 -3.98 -12.14
C ASP A 374 18.23 -4.04 -12.90
N ARG A 375 18.23 -4.16 -14.24
CA ARG A 375 17.00 -4.33 -15.02
C ARG A 375 16.59 -5.80 -15.08
N LEU A 376 15.31 -6.07 -14.81
CA LEU A 376 14.75 -7.42 -14.94
C LEU A 376 14.65 -7.79 -16.43
N VAL A 377 15.34 -8.86 -16.79
CA VAL A 377 15.41 -9.39 -18.16
C VAL A 377 14.30 -10.41 -18.42
N GLY A 378 14.02 -11.26 -17.44
CA GLY A 378 12.96 -12.25 -17.52
C GLY A 378 12.79 -12.99 -16.19
N LYS A 379 11.59 -13.53 -15.95
CA LYS A 379 11.23 -14.27 -14.74
C LYS A 379 10.61 -15.61 -15.15
N PHE A 380 11.16 -16.71 -14.67
CA PHE A 380 10.86 -18.07 -15.13
C PHE A 380 10.48 -18.98 -13.95
N CYS A 381 9.47 -19.83 -14.15
CA CYS A 381 8.97 -20.80 -13.18
C CYS A 381 8.27 -21.97 -13.89
N GLY A 382 7.91 -23.03 -13.16
CA GLY A 382 7.28 -24.24 -13.69
C GLY A 382 8.23 -25.40 -13.98
N MET A 383 7.68 -26.44 -14.62
CA MET A 383 8.33 -27.76 -14.80
C MET A 383 8.99 -27.98 -16.17
N PHE A 384 8.99 -26.96 -17.03
CA PHE A 384 9.55 -27.07 -18.37
C PHE A 384 10.68 -26.05 -18.54
N PRO A 385 11.85 -26.45 -19.06
CA PRO A 385 12.92 -25.52 -19.37
C PRO A 385 12.45 -24.42 -20.33
N PRO A 386 12.79 -23.15 -20.07
CA PRO A 386 12.57 -22.09 -21.05
C PRO A 386 13.43 -22.34 -22.30
N LEU A 387 13.07 -21.72 -23.42
CA LEU A 387 13.94 -21.69 -24.59
C LEU A 387 15.32 -21.12 -24.19
N PRO A 388 16.42 -21.55 -24.84
CA PRO A 388 17.74 -20.98 -24.58
C PRO A 388 17.69 -19.45 -24.67
N ILE A 389 18.31 -18.75 -23.73
CA ILE A 389 18.24 -17.29 -23.64
C ILE A 389 19.58 -16.71 -24.09
N LEU A 390 19.56 -15.96 -25.19
CA LEU A 390 20.73 -15.22 -25.66
C LEU A 390 20.67 -13.79 -25.15
N ILE A 391 21.68 -13.38 -24.40
CA ILE A 391 21.78 -12.07 -23.77
C ILE A 391 22.88 -11.28 -24.48
N GLY A 392 22.50 -10.16 -25.11
CA GLY A 392 23.40 -9.23 -25.79
C GLY A 392 24.23 -8.37 -24.84
N SER A 393 24.85 -8.98 -23.83
CA SER A 393 25.71 -8.34 -22.83
C SER A 393 26.77 -9.31 -22.37
N ASN A 394 27.92 -8.79 -21.92
CA ASN A 394 29.00 -9.59 -21.35
C ASN A 394 28.80 -9.91 -19.85
N GLY A 395 27.68 -9.48 -19.25
CA GLY A 395 27.38 -9.74 -17.85
C GLY A 395 25.89 -9.82 -17.53
N VAL A 396 25.54 -10.73 -16.63
CA VAL A 396 24.16 -10.89 -16.10
C VAL A 396 24.18 -11.42 -14.67
N ARG A 397 23.11 -11.18 -13.92
CA ARG A 397 22.80 -11.79 -12.63
C ARG A 397 21.60 -12.71 -12.72
N LEU A 398 21.70 -13.85 -12.06
CA LEU A 398 20.61 -14.82 -11.93
C LEU A 398 20.15 -14.80 -10.49
N LYS A 399 18.87 -14.50 -10.25
CA LYS A 399 18.26 -14.42 -8.93
C LYS A 399 17.20 -15.50 -8.78
N PHE A 400 17.46 -16.51 -7.97
CA PHE A 400 16.46 -17.50 -7.57
C PHE A 400 15.82 -17.10 -6.26
N VAL A 401 14.49 -17.14 -6.20
CA VAL A 401 13.68 -16.97 -4.99
C VAL A 401 12.78 -18.18 -4.85
N SER A 402 12.72 -18.79 -3.67
CA SER A 402 11.63 -19.71 -3.33
C SER A 402 10.77 -19.18 -2.20
N ASP A 403 9.48 -19.51 -2.25
CA ASP A 403 8.48 -19.20 -1.23
C ASP A 403 8.51 -20.26 -0.11
N ASN A 404 7.47 -20.30 0.72
CA ASN A 404 7.40 -21.15 1.90
C ASN A 404 6.66 -22.49 1.68
N LYS A 405 6.38 -22.90 0.44
CA LYS A 405 5.66 -24.12 0.06
C LYS A 405 6.12 -24.62 -1.33
N GLU A 406 5.59 -25.78 -1.75
CA GLU A 406 5.71 -26.35 -3.11
C GLU A 406 7.10 -26.25 -3.78
N HIS A 407 8.11 -26.88 -3.18
CA HIS A 407 9.44 -26.98 -3.78
C HIS A 407 9.56 -28.04 -4.90
N GLY A 408 10.16 -27.65 -6.02
CA GLY A 408 10.59 -28.56 -7.08
C GLY A 408 12.01 -29.08 -6.91
N THR A 409 12.50 -29.76 -7.93
CA THR A 409 13.88 -30.30 -7.98
C THR A 409 14.92 -29.27 -8.43
N GLY A 410 14.50 -28.04 -8.77
CA GLY A 410 15.37 -26.91 -9.07
C GLY A 410 15.68 -26.78 -10.55
N PHE A 411 16.89 -26.33 -10.89
CA PHE A 411 17.28 -26.12 -12.28
C PHE A 411 18.76 -26.46 -12.52
N SER A 412 19.07 -26.79 -13.76
CA SER A 412 20.43 -26.92 -14.25
C SER A 412 20.56 -26.19 -15.57
N MET A 413 21.62 -25.40 -15.69
CA MET A 413 21.88 -24.62 -16.90
C MET A 413 23.36 -24.62 -17.25
N ILE A 414 23.64 -24.55 -18.55
CA ILE A 414 24.95 -24.32 -19.12
C ILE A 414 24.98 -22.88 -19.62
N HIS A 415 26.05 -22.16 -19.33
CA HIS A 415 26.30 -20.85 -19.92
C HIS A 415 27.48 -20.91 -20.89
N GLN A 416 27.40 -20.19 -21.99
CA GLN A 416 28.47 -20.10 -22.99
C GLN A 416 28.66 -18.64 -23.46
N ALA A 417 29.92 -18.26 -23.68
CA ALA A 417 30.31 -17.00 -24.28
C ALA A 417 30.32 -17.14 -25.80
N ILE A 418 29.46 -16.39 -26.49
CA ILE A 418 29.27 -16.46 -27.94
C ILE A 418 29.71 -15.15 -28.59
N GLU A 419 30.39 -15.23 -29.74
CA GLU A 419 30.74 -14.03 -30.51
C GLU A 419 29.49 -13.47 -31.21
N PRO A 420 29.25 -12.15 -31.21
CA PRO A 420 28.06 -11.57 -31.84
C PRO A 420 27.88 -11.93 -33.33
N ALA A 421 29.00 -12.15 -34.04
CA ALA A 421 29.01 -12.49 -35.47
C ALA A 421 28.85 -13.99 -35.76
N SER A 422 28.91 -14.88 -34.75
CA SER A 422 28.82 -16.34 -34.97
C SER A 422 27.39 -16.89 -34.97
N LEU A 423 26.39 -16.04 -34.72
CA LEU A 423 24.98 -16.42 -34.73
C LEU A 423 24.34 -15.87 -36.00
N SER A 424 24.10 -16.74 -36.98
CA SER A 424 23.37 -16.35 -38.20
C SER A 424 21.92 -15.92 -37.89
N ASP A 425 21.34 -16.37 -36.77
CA ASP A 425 19.90 -16.31 -36.51
C ASP A 425 19.59 -16.00 -35.02
N SER A 426 20.10 -14.88 -34.50
CA SER A 426 20.26 -14.60 -33.05
C SER A 426 19.02 -14.68 -32.14
N GLY A 427 17.81 -14.82 -32.67
CA GLY A 427 16.58 -15.05 -31.90
C GLY A 427 15.74 -16.20 -32.41
N CYS A 428 16.32 -17.07 -33.24
CA CYS A 428 15.66 -18.24 -33.80
C CYS A 428 16.26 -19.49 -33.14
N GLY A 429 15.43 -20.29 -32.47
CA GLY A 429 15.90 -21.42 -31.64
C GLY A 429 16.41 -21.01 -30.25
N SER A 430 16.47 -19.70 -29.97
CA SER A 430 16.70 -19.08 -28.66
C SER A 430 15.87 -17.81 -28.55
N LEU A 431 15.53 -17.40 -27.33
CA LEU A 431 14.97 -16.07 -27.07
C LEU A 431 16.14 -15.07 -26.97
N ALA A 432 16.21 -14.13 -27.90
CA ALA A 432 17.24 -13.07 -27.85
C ALA A 432 16.76 -11.88 -27.03
N ILE A 433 17.65 -11.34 -26.20
CA ILE A 433 17.42 -10.14 -25.41
C ILE A 433 18.57 -9.16 -25.67
N LEU A 434 18.22 -8.02 -26.25
CA LEU A 434 19.17 -7.05 -26.80
C LEU A 434 19.07 -5.70 -26.08
N PHE A 435 20.22 -5.17 -25.68
CA PHE A 435 20.35 -3.89 -24.95
C PHE A 435 21.06 -2.79 -25.77
N GLU A 436 21.58 -3.14 -26.94
CA GLU A 436 22.31 -2.25 -27.85
C GLU A 436 21.63 -2.23 -29.21
N GLU A 437 21.70 -1.09 -29.91
CA GLU A 437 21.16 -0.96 -31.27
C GLU A 437 21.77 -2.00 -32.21
N GLY A 438 20.97 -2.53 -33.13
CA GLY A 438 21.43 -3.63 -33.95
C GLY A 438 20.47 -4.04 -35.05
N THR A 439 20.62 -5.28 -35.49
CA THR A 439 19.85 -5.88 -36.57
C THR A 439 19.25 -7.19 -36.11
N VAL A 440 18.00 -7.44 -36.51
CA VAL A 440 17.30 -8.72 -36.39
C VAL A 440 16.94 -9.23 -37.78
N GLN A 441 17.00 -10.53 -37.99
CA GLN A 441 16.74 -11.15 -39.29
C GLN A 441 16.16 -12.55 -39.12
N SER A 442 15.41 -13.00 -40.13
CA SER A 442 14.91 -14.37 -40.20
C SER A 442 16.04 -15.38 -40.35
N MET A 443 15.77 -16.62 -39.94
CA MET A 443 16.75 -17.68 -40.05
C MET A 443 17.21 -17.94 -41.49
N HIS A 444 18.53 -18.13 -41.67
CA HIS A 444 19.23 -18.32 -42.95
C HIS A 444 19.27 -17.12 -43.90
N TYR A 445 18.79 -15.94 -43.47
CA TYR A 445 18.77 -14.75 -44.31
C TYR A 445 20.13 -14.51 -45.01
N PRO A 446 20.17 -14.29 -46.33
CA PRO A 446 19.04 -14.03 -47.24
C PRO A 446 18.45 -15.28 -47.94
N GLU A 447 18.88 -16.48 -47.58
CA GLU A 447 18.29 -17.72 -48.10
C GLU A 447 16.88 -17.92 -47.53
N PRO A 448 16.04 -18.78 -48.17
CA PRO A 448 14.70 -19.01 -47.68
C PRO A 448 14.66 -19.46 -46.22
N TYR A 449 13.75 -18.87 -45.43
CA TYR A 449 13.59 -19.29 -44.04
C TYR A 449 13.04 -20.72 -43.95
N SER A 450 13.23 -21.35 -42.79
CA SER A 450 12.68 -22.69 -42.55
C SER A 450 11.19 -22.60 -42.21
N ASN A 451 10.42 -23.62 -42.63
CA ASN A 451 9.05 -23.83 -42.17
C ASN A 451 9.06 -24.10 -40.65
N PHE A 452 7.97 -23.78 -39.97
CA PHE A 452 7.82 -23.88 -38.51
C PHE A 452 8.83 -23.05 -37.71
N ALA A 453 9.34 -21.96 -38.28
CA ALA A 453 10.17 -21.03 -37.55
C ALA A 453 9.37 -20.37 -36.43
N ASP A 454 9.97 -20.24 -35.25
CA ASP A 454 9.49 -19.39 -34.16
C ASP A 454 10.70 -18.66 -33.59
N CYS A 455 10.87 -17.41 -34.01
CA CYS A 455 11.96 -16.55 -33.59
C CYS A 455 11.43 -15.41 -32.73
N GLN A 456 12.13 -15.06 -31.65
CA GLN A 456 11.72 -14.04 -30.70
C GLN A 456 12.91 -13.18 -30.26
N TRP A 457 12.72 -11.86 -30.35
CA TRP A 457 13.67 -10.85 -29.89
C TRP A 457 12.98 -9.85 -28.97
N ILE A 458 13.53 -9.66 -27.77
CA ILE A 458 13.14 -8.59 -26.84
C ILE A 458 14.21 -7.51 -26.88
N ILE A 459 13.80 -6.29 -27.18
CA ILE A 459 14.68 -5.13 -27.24
C ILE A 459 14.37 -4.24 -26.05
N HIS A 460 15.41 -3.91 -25.27
CA HIS A 460 15.34 -2.96 -24.17
C HIS A 460 16.16 -1.71 -24.47
N ALA A 461 15.47 -0.59 -24.68
CA ALA A 461 16.08 0.72 -24.80
C ALA A 461 16.52 1.28 -23.42
N PRO A 462 17.44 2.25 -23.39
CA PRO A 462 17.74 3.03 -22.18
C PRO A 462 16.50 3.75 -21.62
N GLU A 463 16.60 4.23 -20.37
CA GLU A 463 15.57 5.11 -19.79
C GLU A 463 15.36 6.34 -20.70
N ASP A 464 14.12 6.83 -20.75
CA ASP A 464 13.69 7.95 -21.61
C ASP A 464 13.90 7.75 -23.12
N HIS A 465 14.00 6.49 -23.60
CA HIS A 465 14.06 6.15 -25.02
C HIS A 465 12.93 5.21 -25.42
N VAL A 466 12.55 5.26 -26.69
CA VAL A 466 11.66 4.28 -27.36
C VAL A 466 12.43 3.52 -28.44
N VAL A 467 11.92 2.36 -28.84
CA VAL A 467 12.51 1.51 -29.87
C VAL A 467 11.85 1.80 -31.22
N LYS A 468 12.68 2.06 -32.24
CA LYS A 468 12.25 2.20 -33.63
C LYS A 468 12.79 1.04 -34.47
N LEU A 469 11.91 0.21 -35.01
CA LEU A 469 12.24 -0.88 -35.94
C LEU A 469 12.03 -0.42 -37.38
N THR A 470 13.00 -0.68 -38.26
CA THR A 470 12.97 -0.34 -39.68
C THR A 470 13.40 -1.54 -40.51
N TYR A 471 12.53 -2.01 -41.40
CA TYR A 471 12.82 -3.14 -42.29
C TYR A 471 13.72 -2.70 -43.46
N GLU A 472 14.79 -3.44 -43.71
CA GLU A 472 15.66 -3.28 -44.89
C GLU A 472 15.18 -4.14 -46.07
N SER A 473 14.75 -5.38 -45.78
CA SER A 473 14.19 -6.32 -46.76
C SER A 473 13.09 -7.15 -46.11
N PHE A 474 12.12 -7.57 -46.91
CA PHE A 474 10.94 -8.29 -46.42
C PHE A 474 10.32 -9.16 -47.54
N GLU A 475 10.45 -10.47 -47.41
CA GLU A 475 9.90 -11.50 -48.29
C GLU A 475 9.35 -12.63 -47.41
N ILE A 476 8.10 -12.50 -46.98
CA ILE A 476 7.38 -13.45 -46.12
C ILE A 476 6.13 -13.92 -46.86
N GLU A 477 5.72 -15.17 -46.71
CA GLU A 477 4.51 -15.71 -47.34
C GLU A 477 3.30 -14.79 -47.12
N GLU A 478 2.59 -14.46 -48.21
CA GLU A 478 1.48 -13.51 -48.17
C GLU A 478 0.13 -14.22 -48.02
N ASN A 479 -0.63 -13.82 -47.00
CA ASN A 479 -2.02 -14.23 -46.79
C ASN A 479 -2.84 -13.02 -46.34
N GLU A 480 -4.15 -13.03 -46.59
CA GLU A 480 -5.09 -11.93 -46.31
C GLU A 480 -4.96 -11.35 -44.88
N ASP A 481 -4.71 -12.20 -43.88
CA ASP A 481 -4.60 -11.79 -42.46
C ASP A 481 -3.19 -12.01 -41.86
N CYS A 482 -2.17 -12.35 -42.68
CA CYS A 482 -0.83 -12.71 -42.20
C CYS A 482 -0.87 -13.79 -41.09
N THR A 483 -1.73 -14.79 -41.28
CA THR A 483 -1.95 -15.88 -40.31
C THR A 483 -1.07 -17.10 -40.55
N TYR A 484 -0.50 -17.22 -41.75
CA TYR A 484 0.52 -18.22 -42.08
C TYR A 484 1.86 -17.72 -41.53
N ASP A 485 2.66 -17.09 -42.38
CA ASP A 485 3.92 -16.50 -41.96
C ASP A 485 3.77 -15.04 -41.60
N SER A 486 4.38 -14.61 -40.49
CA SER A 486 4.28 -13.22 -40.06
C SER A 486 5.42 -12.77 -39.16
N VAL A 487 5.78 -11.50 -39.32
CA VAL A 487 6.54 -10.74 -38.33
C VAL A 487 5.56 -9.88 -37.54
N THR A 488 5.45 -10.16 -36.25
CA THR A 488 4.55 -9.47 -35.32
C THR A 488 5.37 -8.71 -34.28
N VAL A 489 5.00 -7.46 -34.03
CA VAL A 489 5.65 -6.58 -33.06
C VAL A 489 4.64 -6.23 -31.97
N TYR A 490 5.07 -6.38 -30.71
CA TYR A 490 4.28 -6.10 -29.52
C TYR A 490 4.92 -4.99 -28.69
N GLU A 491 4.05 -4.22 -28.01
CA GLU A 491 4.44 -3.12 -27.13
C GLU A 491 5.04 -3.59 -25.80
N ASN A 492 4.75 -4.84 -25.42
CA ASN A 492 5.21 -5.45 -24.18
C ASN A 492 5.47 -6.95 -24.36
N VAL A 493 6.17 -7.54 -23.39
CA VAL A 493 6.56 -8.95 -23.40
C VAL A 493 5.39 -9.90 -23.12
N ILE A 494 4.28 -9.40 -22.56
CA ILE A 494 3.05 -10.16 -22.27
C ILE A 494 2.13 -10.29 -23.48
N LYS A 495 2.49 -9.71 -24.64
CA LYS A 495 1.77 -9.79 -25.93
C LYS A 495 0.32 -9.27 -25.89
N GLU A 496 -0.01 -8.41 -24.92
CA GLU A 496 -1.37 -7.86 -24.78
C GLU A 496 -1.69 -6.81 -25.85
N HIS A 497 -0.66 -6.10 -26.34
CA HIS A 497 -0.83 -5.02 -27.30
C HIS A 497 0.08 -5.23 -28.53
N GLU A 498 -0.53 -5.75 -29.61
CA GLU A 498 0.10 -5.88 -30.93
C GLU A 498 0.11 -4.52 -31.63
N ILE A 499 1.29 -4.03 -32.01
CA ILE A 499 1.47 -2.72 -32.67
C ILE A 499 1.69 -2.84 -34.18
N ALA A 500 2.15 -4.01 -34.65
CA ALA A 500 2.25 -4.31 -36.07
C ALA A 500 2.26 -5.82 -36.32
N ARG A 501 1.62 -6.24 -37.41
CA ARG A 501 1.76 -7.58 -37.99
C ARG A 501 1.98 -7.42 -39.49
N SER A 502 2.95 -8.13 -40.04
CA SER A 502 3.38 -7.94 -41.41
C SER A 502 3.72 -9.27 -42.08
N CYS A 503 3.33 -9.40 -43.35
CA CYS A 503 3.63 -10.49 -44.27
C CYS A 503 3.62 -9.96 -45.71
N GLY A 504 4.10 -10.75 -46.68
CA GLY A 504 4.22 -10.36 -48.08
C GLY A 504 5.62 -9.90 -48.51
N PHE A 505 5.68 -9.31 -49.71
CA PHE A 505 6.94 -8.94 -50.40
C PHE A 505 7.24 -7.43 -50.39
N ALA A 506 6.33 -6.63 -49.85
CA ALA A 506 6.52 -5.18 -49.71
C ALA A 506 7.17 -4.88 -48.35
N VAL A 507 8.21 -4.03 -48.36
CA VAL A 507 8.87 -3.58 -47.13
C VAL A 507 7.86 -2.82 -46.25
N PRO A 508 7.56 -3.29 -45.01
CA PRO A 508 6.60 -2.65 -44.14
C PRO A 508 7.04 -1.27 -43.66
N ALA A 509 6.09 -0.47 -43.19
CA ALA A 509 6.38 0.81 -42.55
C ALA A 509 7.21 0.62 -41.27
N PRO A 510 8.10 1.58 -40.91
CA PRO A 510 8.80 1.53 -39.64
C PRO A 510 7.84 1.50 -38.45
N VAL A 511 8.18 0.69 -37.44
CA VAL A 511 7.39 0.52 -36.22
C VAL A 511 8.06 1.26 -35.08
N LEU A 512 7.31 2.03 -34.31
CA LEU A 512 7.80 2.77 -33.15
C LEU A 512 7.05 2.30 -31.90
N SER A 513 7.77 1.89 -30.85
CA SER A 513 7.15 1.59 -29.57
C SER A 513 6.75 2.87 -28.82
N SER A 514 5.78 2.75 -27.91
CA SER A 514 5.43 3.79 -26.93
C SER A 514 6.26 3.70 -25.63
N SER A 515 6.88 2.55 -25.39
CA SER A 515 7.71 2.26 -24.22
C SER A 515 9.18 1.99 -24.59
N SER A 516 10.03 1.81 -23.59
CA SER A 516 11.43 1.40 -23.76
C SER A 516 11.61 -0.09 -24.07
N THR A 517 10.53 -0.86 -24.24
CA THR A 517 10.58 -2.29 -24.54
C THR A 517 9.81 -2.62 -25.82
N MET A 518 10.34 -3.53 -26.64
CA MET A 518 9.69 -4.02 -27.86
C MET A 518 9.94 -5.51 -28.01
N LEU A 519 8.88 -6.30 -28.26
CA LEU A 519 8.99 -7.72 -28.58
C LEU A 519 8.71 -7.91 -30.08
N ILE A 520 9.65 -8.54 -30.79
CA ILE A 520 9.52 -8.93 -32.19
C ILE A 520 9.41 -10.45 -32.24
N LYS A 521 8.36 -10.96 -32.87
CA LYS A 521 8.15 -12.39 -33.10
C LYS A 521 8.07 -12.65 -34.60
N PHE A 522 8.86 -13.59 -35.11
CA PHE A 522 8.69 -14.15 -36.44
C PHE A 522 8.16 -15.58 -36.32
N HIS A 523 7.10 -15.89 -37.05
CA HIS A 523 6.49 -17.21 -37.11
C HIS A 523 6.34 -17.65 -38.56
N SER A 524 6.61 -18.92 -38.86
CA SER A 524 6.22 -19.55 -40.12
C SER A 524 5.46 -20.86 -39.93
N ASP A 525 4.65 -21.23 -40.92
CA ASP A 525 3.80 -22.41 -40.95
C ASP A 525 4.48 -23.63 -41.60
N GLU A 526 3.71 -24.63 -42.04
CA GLU A 526 4.23 -25.88 -42.58
C GLU A 526 4.66 -25.82 -44.06
N THR A 527 4.33 -24.75 -44.78
CA THR A 527 4.49 -24.61 -46.23
C THR A 527 5.18 -23.30 -46.64
N GLU A 528 5.41 -23.14 -47.95
CA GLU A 528 5.91 -21.93 -48.64
C GLU A 528 6.84 -20.97 -47.89
N SER A 529 8.16 -21.13 -48.07
CA SER A 529 9.13 -20.17 -47.55
C SER A 529 9.82 -19.32 -48.61
N PHE A 530 10.23 -18.11 -48.22
CA PHE A 530 10.84 -17.07 -49.07
C PHE A 530 12.08 -16.47 -48.40
N GLY A 531 12.73 -15.48 -49.03
CA GLY A 531 14.02 -14.90 -48.59
C GLY A 531 14.03 -14.24 -47.20
N GLY A 532 12.87 -14.10 -46.55
CA GLY A 532 12.77 -13.70 -45.17
C GLY A 532 12.85 -12.19 -44.95
N PHE A 533 13.28 -11.76 -43.76
CA PHE A 533 13.39 -10.34 -43.45
C PHE A 533 14.70 -9.99 -42.79
N LYS A 534 15.09 -8.72 -42.93
CA LYS A 534 16.16 -8.09 -42.18
C LYS A 534 15.70 -6.71 -41.75
N ALA A 535 15.83 -6.40 -40.46
CA ALA A 535 15.40 -5.13 -39.89
C ALA A 535 16.43 -4.58 -38.91
N ILE A 536 16.57 -3.26 -38.92
CA ILE A 536 17.43 -2.51 -37.99
C ILE A 536 16.56 -1.89 -36.92
N PHE A 537 16.98 -1.98 -35.66
CA PHE A 537 16.34 -1.28 -34.55
C PHE A 537 17.27 -0.23 -33.95
N LYS A 538 16.70 0.92 -33.57
CA LYS A 538 17.40 2.05 -32.96
C LYS A 538 16.65 2.61 -31.76
N PHE A 539 17.36 3.29 -30.87
CA PHE A 539 16.80 3.96 -29.71
C PHE A 539 16.63 5.44 -30.00
N ILE A 540 15.40 5.93 -29.84
CA ILE A 540 15.06 7.34 -30.05
C ILE A 540 14.74 7.94 -28.68
N ALA A 541 15.44 9.02 -28.30
CA ALA A 541 15.12 9.72 -27.07
C ALA A 541 13.70 10.32 -27.15
N VAL A 542 12.92 10.19 -26.08
CA VAL A 542 11.57 10.77 -25.99
C VAL A 542 11.61 12.29 -26.18
N ALA A 543 12.71 12.93 -25.78
CA ALA A 543 12.96 14.35 -26.06
C ALA A 543 13.05 14.67 -27.56
N ASP A 544 13.63 13.78 -28.38
CA ASP A 544 13.79 13.98 -29.82
C ASP A 544 12.49 13.78 -30.60
N LEU A 545 11.56 12.98 -30.07
CA LEU A 545 10.19 12.88 -30.61
C LEU A 545 9.45 14.22 -30.47
N ASN A 546 9.70 14.94 -29.38
CA ASN A 546 9.16 16.29 -29.14
C ASN A 546 9.86 17.38 -29.99
N ILE A 547 11.00 17.07 -30.62
CA ILE A 547 11.78 18.01 -31.46
C ILE A 547 11.37 17.92 -32.93
N SER A 548 10.55 16.95 -33.34
CA SER A 548 10.00 16.85 -34.71
C SER A 548 9.04 17.99 -35.10
N ASN A 549 8.73 18.91 -34.18
CA ASN A 549 7.95 20.13 -34.45
C ASN A 549 8.79 21.41 -34.69
N SER A 550 10.10 21.33 -34.94
CA SER A 550 10.85 22.52 -35.36
C SER A 550 12.07 22.22 -36.24
N SER A 551 11.91 22.32 -37.56
CA SER A 551 12.83 23.03 -38.47
C SER A 551 12.45 22.88 -39.95
N THR A 552 11.59 23.76 -40.46
CA THR A 552 11.81 24.40 -41.77
C THR A 552 10.88 25.63 -41.90
N GLU A 553 11.38 26.80 -41.52
CA GLU A 553 10.80 28.07 -41.96
C GLU A 553 11.23 28.35 -43.41
N VAL A 554 10.25 28.35 -44.32
CA VAL A 554 10.26 29.17 -45.54
C VAL A 554 9.68 30.54 -45.16
N LEU A 555 10.43 31.57 -45.50
CA LEU A 555 10.18 33.01 -45.29
C LEU A 555 8.77 33.48 -45.71
N VAL A 556 7.92 33.97 -44.79
CA VAL A 556 6.85 34.96 -45.05
C VAL A 556 6.51 35.73 -43.74
N PRO A 557 6.19 37.05 -43.76
CA PRO A 557 6.31 37.95 -42.61
C PRO A 557 5.01 38.24 -41.82
N GLU A 558 5.25 38.75 -40.60
CA GLU A 558 4.47 39.62 -39.70
C GLU A 558 3.01 39.31 -39.30
N GLU A 559 2.85 39.29 -37.97
CA GLU A 559 1.70 39.70 -37.13
C GLU A 559 0.31 39.11 -37.43
N THR A 560 -0.18 38.25 -36.53
CA THR A 560 -1.13 38.68 -35.48
C THR A 560 -1.55 37.48 -34.61
N SER A 561 -1.74 37.78 -33.33
CA SER A 561 -2.20 36.95 -32.22
C SER A 561 -3.36 35.98 -32.53
N ASN A 562 -3.25 34.73 -32.04
CA ASN A 562 -4.14 34.21 -31.00
C ASN A 562 -3.75 32.78 -30.57
N ALA A 563 -3.49 32.61 -29.28
CA ALA A 563 -3.32 31.33 -28.61
C ALA A 563 -4.68 30.75 -28.18
N THR A 564 -4.88 29.45 -28.40
CA THR A 564 -5.86 28.58 -27.72
C THR A 564 -5.38 27.13 -27.85
N ASN A 565 -5.52 26.20 -26.90
CA ASN A 565 -5.64 26.19 -25.45
C ASN A 565 -5.51 24.71 -25.01
N ALA A 566 -5.22 24.49 -23.72
CA ALA A 566 -5.14 23.19 -23.06
C ALA A 566 -6.39 22.31 -23.24
N THR A 567 -6.19 21.00 -23.23
CA THR A 567 -7.21 19.95 -23.39
C THR A 567 -8.23 19.91 -22.23
N ASP A 568 -9.51 20.16 -22.54
CA ASP A 568 -10.66 20.03 -21.63
C ASP A 568 -10.98 18.55 -21.30
N ILE A 569 -11.12 18.22 -20.00
CA ILE A 569 -11.68 16.94 -19.52
C ILE A 569 -13.21 17.04 -19.59
N PRO A 570 -13.94 16.04 -20.12
CA PRO A 570 -15.39 16.10 -20.28
C PRO A 570 -16.18 16.40 -18.99
N ASP A 571 -17.19 17.27 -19.10
CA ASP A 571 -18.11 17.71 -18.02
C ASP A 571 -18.98 16.58 -17.40
N ASN A 572 -18.87 15.35 -17.91
CA ASN A 572 -19.74 14.22 -17.59
C ASN A 572 -19.18 13.25 -16.53
N ILE A 573 -18.03 13.55 -15.91
CA ILE A 573 -17.38 12.70 -14.90
C ILE A 573 -17.52 13.36 -13.51
N CYS A 574 -18.25 12.70 -12.60
CA CYS A 574 -18.41 13.09 -11.20
C CYS A 574 -17.52 12.24 -10.27
N GLY A 575 -17.32 12.70 -9.03
CA GLY A 575 -16.72 11.86 -7.97
C GLY A 575 -15.24 11.51 -8.13
N VAL A 576 -14.56 12.06 -9.14
CA VAL A 576 -13.13 11.80 -9.41
C VAL A 576 -12.29 13.02 -9.02
N ALA A 577 -11.38 12.84 -8.07
CA ALA A 577 -10.37 13.83 -7.70
C ALA A 577 -9.10 13.62 -8.55
N LEU A 578 -8.60 14.67 -9.20
CA LEU A 578 -7.35 14.62 -9.97
C LEU A 578 -6.10 14.68 -9.06
N ASN A 579 -6.24 15.32 -7.90
CA ASN A 579 -5.30 15.19 -6.79
C ASN A 579 -5.82 14.11 -5.84
N GLN A 580 -5.10 13.00 -5.76
CA GLN A 580 -5.50 11.92 -4.85
C GLN A 580 -5.36 12.36 -3.38
N PRO A 581 -6.41 12.17 -2.56
CA PRO A 581 -6.30 12.44 -1.12
C PRO A 581 -5.25 11.51 -0.50
N ARG A 582 -4.41 12.06 0.37
CA ARG A 582 -3.44 11.28 1.15
C ARG A 582 -3.80 11.42 2.61
N PHE A 583 -3.99 10.29 3.29
CA PHE A 583 -4.16 10.28 4.72
C PHE A 583 -2.81 10.05 5.38
N LEU A 584 -2.20 11.12 5.89
CA LEU A 584 -0.88 11.07 6.51
C LEU A 584 -0.95 10.60 7.96
N PHE A 585 -2.13 10.59 8.59
CA PHE A 585 -2.32 10.04 9.92
C PHE A 585 -3.79 9.61 10.10
N SER A 586 -4.10 8.34 9.88
CA SER A 586 -5.49 7.80 9.90
C SER A 586 -6.16 7.78 11.29
N ARG A 587 -5.70 8.60 12.25
CA ARG A 587 -6.26 8.61 13.61
C ARG A 587 -6.09 9.93 14.38
N ILE A 588 -5.89 11.07 13.70
CA ILE A 588 -5.78 12.38 14.38
C ILE A 588 -7.14 12.81 14.96
N VAL A 589 -7.09 13.30 16.20
CA VAL A 589 -8.20 13.96 16.91
C VAL A 589 -8.48 15.31 16.24
N GLY A 590 -9.67 15.50 15.65
CA GLY A 590 -10.05 16.73 14.93
C GLY A 590 -9.82 16.73 13.39
N GLY A 591 -9.41 15.60 12.80
CA GLY A 591 -9.05 15.51 11.38
C GLY A 591 -7.63 16.01 11.09
N GLU A 592 -7.15 15.83 9.86
CA GLU A 592 -5.86 16.34 9.39
C GLU A 592 -6.08 17.36 8.26
N GLU A 593 -5.09 18.23 8.01
CA GLU A 593 -5.15 19.14 6.87
C GLU A 593 -5.25 18.31 5.57
N ALA A 594 -6.28 18.57 4.77
CA ALA A 594 -6.45 17.90 3.50
C ALA A 594 -5.30 18.23 2.55
N VAL A 595 -4.98 17.31 1.63
CA VAL A 595 -4.07 17.64 0.54
C VAL A 595 -4.73 18.78 -0.28
N PRO A 596 -4.01 19.88 -0.57
CA PRO A 596 -4.61 20.98 -1.32
C PRO A 596 -5.32 20.49 -2.59
N TYR A 597 -6.60 20.84 -2.68
CA TYR A 597 -7.47 20.54 -3.80
C TYR A 597 -7.78 19.04 -4.04
N SER A 598 -7.56 18.16 -3.04
CA SER A 598 -7.93 16.75 -3.14
C SER A 598 -9.44 16.48 -3.06
N TRP A 599 -10.23 17.48 -2.67
CA TRP A 599 -11.69 17.40 -2.54
C TRP A 599 -12.37 18.46 -3.39
N PRO A 600 -12.36 18.34 -4.73
CA PRO A 600 -12.75 19.41 -5.67
C PRO A 600 -14.26 19.75 -5.65
N TRP A 601 -15.07 18.93 -4.98
CA TRP A 601 -16.49 19.18 -4.75
C TRP A 601 -16.78 19.93 -3.45
N GLN A 602 -15.80 20.11 -2.57
CA GLN A 602 -16.00 20.87 -1.34
C GLN A 602 -16.26 22.34 -1.67
N ALA A 603 -17.32 22.89 -1.06
CA ALA A 603 -17.67 24.30 -1.16
C ALA A 603 -17.83 24.94 0.23
N SER A 604 -17.56 26.23 0.32
CA SER A 604 -17.79 27.08 1.49
C SER A 604 -18.98 28.00 1.21
N ILE A 605 -19.96 28.01 2.12
CA ILE A 605 -21.13 28.88 2.07
C ILE A 605 -20.92 30.02 3.05
N GLN A 606 -20.88 31.24 2.52
CA GLN A 606 -20.44 32.43 3.23
C GLN A 606 -21.51 33.52 3.29
N ILE A 607 -21.49 34.29 4.38
CA ILE A 607 -22.18 35.57 4.52
C ILE A 607 -21.11 36.62 4.82
N LEU A 608 -21.07 37.73 4.07
CA LEU A 608 -20.08 38.80 4.27
C LEU A 608 -18.63 38.27 4.30
N ASP A 609 -18.33 37.27 3.45
CA ASP A 609 -17.02 36.62 3.33
C ASP A 609 -16.57 35.83 4.58
N GLU A 610 -17.49 35.56 5.53
CA GLU A 610 -17.26 34.64 6.64
C GLU A 610 -17.86 33.25 6.35
N ASN A 611 -17.06 32.19 6.54
CA ASN A 611 -17.53 30.81 6.40
C ASN A 611 -18.55 30.44 7.48
N LEU A 612 -19.75 30.07 7.04
CA LEU A 612 -20.86 29.73 7.92
C LEU A 612 -21.15 28.23 7.91
N CYS A 613 -21.19 27.63 6.71
CA CYS A 613 -21.48 26.23 6.49
C CYS A 613 -20.63 25.69 5.34
N GLY A 614 -20.43 24.37 5.32
CA GLY A 614 -19.96 23.64 4.16
C GLY A 614 -21.07 23.48 3.11
N GLY A 615 -20.68 23.05 1.93
CA GLY A 615 -21.57 22.63 0.85
C GLY A 615 -20.82 21.72 -0.10
N THR A 616 -21.55 21.11 -1.03
CA THR A 616 -20.98 20.17 -2.00
C THR A 616 -21.43 20.50 -3.41
N VAL A 617 -20.50 20.57 -4.36
CA VAL A 617 -20.78 20.83 -5.77
C VAL A 617 -21.46 19.60 -6.39
N LEU A 618 -22.70 19.77 -6.85
CA LEU A 618 -23.43 18.75 -7.61
C LEU A 618 -23.35 19.00 -9.10
N THR A 619 -23.51 20.26 -9.53
CA THR A 619 -23.38 20.66 -10.94
C THR A 619 -22.70 22.02 -11.01
N SER A 620 -22.44 22.51 -12.22
CA SER A 620 -21.86 23.85 -12.39
C SER A 620 -22.73 24.95 -11.78
N THR A 621 -24.04 24.75 -11.60
CA THR A 621 -24.95 25.77 -11.04
C THR A 621 -25.62 25.39 -9.72
N TRP A 622 -25.40 24.17 -9.21
CA TRP A 622 -26.10 23.66 -8.03
C TRP A 622 -25.15 23.11 -6.98
N ILE A 623 -25.35 23.56 -5.75
CA ILE A 623 -24.68 23.10 -4.53
C ILE A 623 -25.72 22.47 -3.61
N ILE A 624 -25.33 21.41 -2.90
CA ILE A 624 -26.14 20.80 -1.85
C ILE A 624 -25.52 21.02 -0.47
N THR A 625 -26.34 21.19 0.55
CA THR A 625 -25.92 21.53 1.92
C THR A 625 -27.07 21.23 2.91
N ALA A 626 -26.91 21.58 4.18
CA ALA A 626 -27.91 21.42 5.23
C ALA A 626 -28.93 22.58 5.22
N ALA A 627 -30.20 22.29 5.51
CA ALA A 627 -31.28 23.28 5.55
C ALA A 627 -31.18 24.24 6.74
N HIS A 628 -30.69 23.76 7.88
CA HIS A 628 -30.53 24.59 9.08
C HIS A 628 -29.54 25.75 8.86
N CYS A 629 -28.65 25.67 7.87
CA CYS A 629 -27.73 26.75 7.52
C CYS A 629 -28.46 28.05 7.15
N PHE A 630 -29.65 27.95 6.52
CA PHE A 630 -30.42 29.09 6.03
C PHE A 630 -31.59 29.51 6.94
N LYS A 631 -32.02 28.65 7.86
CA LYS A 631 -33.18 28.92 8.72
C LYS A 631 -32.94 30.13 9.63
N GLY A 632 -33.89 31.06 9.67
CA GLY A 632 -33.81 32.27 10.51
C GLY A 632 -32.86 33.35 9.99
N LYS A 633 -32.37 33.20 8.75
CA LYS A 633 -31.43 34.12 8.07
C LYS A 633 -32.02 34.70 6.77
N GLU A 634 -33.35 34.71 6.66
CA GLU A 634 -34.08 35.14 5.45
C GLU A 634 -33.78 36.59 5.07
N LYS A 635 -33.48 37.45 6.05
CA LYS A 635 -33.06 38.86 5.85
C LYS A 635 -31.72 39.03 5.13
N TYR A 636 -30.91 37.98 5.01
CA TYR A 636 -29.58 38.01 4.39
C TYR A 636 -29.54 37.38 3.01
N LYS A 637 -30.71 37.16 2.38
CA LYS A 637 -30.85 36.44 1.10
C LYS A 637 -29.89 36.92 0.00
N ASP A 638 -29.64 38.22 -0.08
CA ASP A 638 -28.79 38.83 -1.12
C ASP A 638 -27.28 38.86 -0.77
N LEU A 639 -26.90 38.45 0.45
CA LEU A 639 -25.51 38.47 0.92
C LEU A 639 -24.80 37.12 0.85
N TRP A 640 -25.53 36.07 0.46
CA TRP A 640 -24.99 34.72 0.39
C TRP A 640 -24.07 34.53 -0.80
N LYS A 641 -22.92 33.94 -0.53
CA LYS A 641 -21.95 33.54 -1.55
C LYS A 641 -21.53 32.10 -1.35
N VAL A 642 -21.15 31.46 -2.44
CA VAL A 642 -20.49 30.16 -2.46
C VAL A 642 -19.06 30.35 -2.98
N VAL A 643 -18.10 29.71 -2.31
CA VAL A 643 -16.71 29.62 -2.74
C VAL A 643 -16.37 28.16 -2.99
N ALA A 644 -15.95 27.81 -4.21
CA ALA A 644 -15.50 26.47 -4.58
C ALA A 644 -14.03 26.50 -5.04
N GLY A 645 -13.31 25.39 -4.87
CA GLY A 645 -11.90 25.28 -5.28
C GLY A 645 -10.91 26.04 -4.38
N ALA A 646 -11.31 26.29 -3.13
CA ALA A 646 -10.42 26.85 -2.12
C ALA A 646 -9.88 25.72 -1.22
N HIS A 647 -8.62 25.82 -0.82
CA HIS A 647 -8.01 25.08 0.29
C HIS A 647 -7.93 25.97 1.53
N ASP A 648 -7.47 27.21 1.38
CA ASP A 648 -7.43 28.22 2.44
C ASP A 648 -8.50 29.30 2.20
N ILE A 649 -9.53 29.33 3.04
CA ILE A 649 -10.67 30.25 2.90
C ILE A 649 -10.38 31.68 3.38
N GLY A 650 -9.20 31.92 3.98
CA GLY A 650 -8.81 33.24 4.45
C GLY A 650 -8.02 34.07 3.44
N ASP A 651 -7.50 33.45 2.39
CA ASP A 651 -6.72 34.12 1.33
C ASP A 651 -7.51 34.13 0.00
N GLN A 652 -7.28 35.13 -0.85
CA GLN A 652 -7.80 35.12 -2.22
C GLN A 652 -6.94 34.18 -3.07
N GLU A 653 -7.26 32.89 -3.05
CA GLU A 653 -6.59 31.91 -3.92
C GLU A 653 -7.01 32.13 -5.38
N GLN A 654 -6.02 32.18 -6.27
CA GLN A 654 -6.19 32.44 -7.71
C GLN A 654 -7.10 31.41 -8.41
N ASN A 655 -7.21 30.21 -7.83
CA ASN A 655 -7.98 29.09 -8.36
C ASN A 655 -9.40 28.99 -7.78
N SER A 656 -9.71 29.78 -6.74
CA SER A 656 -11.02 29.76 -6.09
C SER A 656 -12.09 30.49 -6.92
N GLN A 657 -13.29 29.95 -6.95
CA GLN A 657 -14.42 30.50 -7.70
C GLN A 657 -15.52 30.96 -6.74
N LYS A 658 -15.74 32.27 -6.69
CA LYS A 658 -16.81 32.88 -5.89
C LYS A 658 -18.05 33.11 -6.76
N ARG A 659 -19.22 32.71 -6.27
CA ARG A 659 -20.52 32.88 -6.94
C ARG A 659 -21.57 33.38 -5.96
N ALA A 660 -22.42 34.30 -6.40
CA ALA A 660 -23.58 34.72 -5.61
C ALA A 660 -24.67 33.64 -5.64
N VAL A 661 -25.46 33.56 -4.57
CA VAL A 661 -26.60 32.66 -4.49
C VAL A 661 -27.82 33.32 -5.13
N LYS A 662 -28.38 32.69 -6.17
CA LYS A 662 -29.62 33.12 -6.83
C LYS A 662 -30.83 32.80 -5.96
N GLN A 663 -30.87 31.57 -5.46
CA GLN A 663 -31.90 31.10 -4.54
C GLN A 663 -31.41 29.85 -3.78
N TYR A 664 -32.04 29.56 -2.67
CA TYR A 664 -31.91 28.30 -1.95
C TYR A 664 -33.30 27.69 -1.73
N ILE A 665 -33.36 26.36 -1.76
CA ILE A 665 -34.58 25.57 -1.64
C ILE A 665 -34.38 24.62 -0.46
N LEU A 666 -35.16 24.83 0.60
CA LEU A 666 -35.18 23.93 1.76
C LEU A 666 -36.13 22.78 1.44
N HIS A 667 -35.80 21.56 1.88
CA HIS A 667 -36.73 20.44 1.76
C HIS A 667 -38.05 20.76 2.49
N PRO A 668 -39.23 20.48 1.90
CA PRO A 668 -40.52 20.85 2.50
C PRO A 668 -40.78 20.18 3.85
N ASP A 669 -40.24 18.97 4.04
CA ASP A 669 -40.38 18.22 5.30
C ASP A 669 -39.35 18.63 6.37
N PHE A 670 -38.48 19.63 6.11
CA PHE A 670 -37.45 20.03 7.05
C PHE A 670 -38.05 20.51 8.38
N ASN A 671 -37.70 19.84 9.47
CA ASN A 671 -38.15 20.18 10.81
C ASN A 671 -36.95 20.57 11.68
N ALA A 672 -36.82 21.85 12.05
CA ALA A 672 -35.66 22.29 12.83
C ALA A 672 -35.70 21.94 14.33
N THR A 673 -36.79 21.37 14.83
CA THR A 673 -36.83 20.84 16.20
C THR A 673 -36.23 19.45 16.26
N THR A 674 -36.50 18.62 15.24
CA THR A 674 -35.98 17.24 15.15
C THR A 674 -34.79 17.09 14.22
N THR A 675 -34.41 18.18 13.52
CA THR A 675 -33.41 18.23 12.44
C THR A 675 -33.62 17.18 11.34
N ASP A 676 -34.87 16.71 11.17
CA ASP A 676 -35.24 15.76 10.12
C ASP A 676 -35.43 16.45 8.78
N ALA A 677 -35.07 15.74 7.71
CA ALA A 677 -34.96 16.28 6.35
C ALA A 677 -34.10 17.55 6.25
N ASP A 678 -32.96 17.57 6.95
CA ASP A 678 -32.00 18.68 6.96
C ASP A 678 -31.13 18.71 5.71
N ILE A 679 -31.76 19.09 4.58
CA ILE A 679 -31.14 19.16 3.25
C ILE A 679 -31.67 20.36 2.47
N ALA A 680 -30.79 21.04 1.76
CA ALA A 680 -31.11 22.19 0.93
C ALA A 680 -30.29 22.21 -0.36
N LEU A 681 -30.90 22.73 -1.41
CA LEU A 681 -30.25 23.01 -2.70
C LEU A 681 -30.04 24.51 -2.86
N VAL A 682 -28.86 24.88 -3.33
CA VAL A 682 -28.46 26.27 -3.54
C VAL A 682 -28.14 26.46 -5.02
N GLN A 683 -28.87 27.34 -5.68
CA GLN A 683 -28.65 27.69 -7.08
C GLN A 683 -27.75 28.91 -7.17
N LEU A 684 -26.71 28.83 -7.99
CA LEU A 684 -25.77 29.91 -8.25
C LEU A 684 -26.31 30.87 -9.31
N THR A 685 -25.93 32.14 -9.25
CA THR A 685 -26.28 33.13 -10.28
C THR A 685 -25.54 32.89 -11.60
N GLU A 686 -24.32 32.37 -11.52
CA GLU A 686 -23.46 32.05 -12.65
C GLU A 686 -22.82 30.67 -12.46
N PRO A 687 -22.58 29.91 -13.56
CA PRO A 687 -21.98 28.59 -13.45
C PRO A 687 -20.53 28.64 -12.96
N LEU A 688 -20.14 27.61 -12.22
CA LEU A 688 -18.76 27.24 -11.93
C LEU A 688 -18.12 26.70 -13.21
N LYS A 689 -16.84 27.03 -13.41
CA LYS A 689 -16.02 26.45 -14.47
C LYS A 689 -15.36 25.19 -13.91
N PHE A 690 -15.69 24.02 -14.44
CA PHE A 690 -15.02 22.80 -13.99
C PHE A 690 -13.57 22.79 -14.46
N ASN A 691 -12.69 22.37 -13.55
CA ASN A 691 -11.24 22.30 -13.77
C ASN A 691 -10.64 21.33 -12.73
N HIS A 692 -9.32 21.37 -12.56
CA HIS A 692 -8.61 20.56 -11.57
C HIS A 692 -9.18 20.71 -10.15
N TYR A 693 -9.60 21.92 -9.78
CA TYR A 693 -9.91 22.34 -8.41
C TYR A 693 -11.40 22.35 -8.09
N VAL A 694 -12.27 22.39 -9.11
CA VAL A 694 -13.72 22.45 -8.97
C VAL A 694 -14.35 21.39 -9.86
N ARG A 695 -14.96 20.37 -9.24
CA ARG A 695 -15.63 19.25 -9.93
C ARG A 695 -16.85 18.77 -9.13
N PRO A 696 -17.84 18.15 -9.77
CA PRO A 696 -19.00 17.62 -9.07
C PRO A 696 -18.70 16.28 -8.37
N VAL A 697 -19.38 16.01 -7.26
CA VAL A 697 -19.43 14.68 -6.62
C VAL A 697 -20.55 13.84 -7.24
N CYS A 698 -20.43 12.51 -7.21
CA CYS A 698 -21.52 11.63 -7.64
C CYS A 698 -22.62 11.51 -6.57
N LEU A 699 -23.86 11.29 -7.00
CA LEU A 699 -24.98 11.00 -6.11
C LEU A 699 -25.11 9.49 -5.87
N PRO A 700 -25.47 9.06 -4.66
CA PRO A 700 -25.72 7.65 -4.36
C PRO A 700 -26.97 7.15 -5.08
N LYS A 701 -27.11 5.82 -5.17
CA LYS A 701 -28.35 5.22 -5.69
C LYS A 701 -29.51 5.51 -4.73
N LYS A 702 -30.73 5.54 -5.27
CA LYS A 702 -31.94 5.72 -4.46
C LYS A 702 -32.03 4.65 -3.37
N ASP A 703 -32.20 5.09 -2.12
CA ASP A 703 -32.27 4.24 -0.94
C ASP A 703 -31.08 3.27 -0.80
N GLU A 704 -29.90 3.67 -1.31
CA GLU A 704 -28.64 2.92 -1.14
C GLU A 704 -28.39 2.68 0.35
N LYS A 705 -28.17 1.41 0.70
CA LYS A 705 -27.85 1.02 2.07
C LYS A 705 -26.37 1.24 2.31
N LEU A 706 -26.07 1.97 3.38
CA LEU A 706 -24.71 2.09 3.89
C LEU A 706 -24.41 0.92 4.81
N GLU A 707 -23.39 0.14 4.45
CA GLU A 707 -22.92 -0.96 5.29
C GLU A 707 -22.24 -0.41 6.56
N PRO A 708 -22.56 -0.96 7.74
CA PRO A 708 -21.86 -0.61 8.97
C PRO A 708 -20.34 -0.83 8.84
N SER A 709 -19.57 0.00 9.53
CA SER A 709 -18.10 -0.01 9.47
C SER A 709 -17.49 0.35 8.12
N ARG A 710 -18.28 0.63 7.08
CA ARG A 710 -17.78 1.27 5.85
C ARG A 710 -17.11 2.59 6.22
N LEU A 711 -15.89 2.78 5.76
CA LEU A 711 -15.14 4.00 6.00
C LEU A 711 -15.52 5.04 4.95
N CYS A 712 -15.90 6.22 5.42
CA CYS A 712 -16.25 7.35 4.59
C CYS A 712 -15.49 8.59 5.08
N ILE A 713 -15.43 9.62 4.25
CA ILE A 713 -14.62 10.79 4.51
C ILE A 713 -15.53 11.99 4.71
N ILE A 714 -15.26 12.75 5.77
CA ILE A 714 -15.84 14.08 5.98
C ILE A 714 -14.78 15.14 5.76
N THR A 715 -15.19 16.29 5.24
CA THR A 715 -14.29 17.43 4.95
C THR A 715 -14.93 18.75 5.36
N GLY A 716 -14.11 19.71 5.81
CA GLY A 716 -14.59 21.03 6.21
C GLY A 716 -13.54 21.95 6.86
N TRP A 717 -14.00 23.16 7.21
CA TRP A 717 -13.21 24.26 7.80
C TRP A 717 -13.69 24.65 9.20
N GLY A 718 -14.50 23.78 9.82
CA GLY A 718 -15.07 23.96 11.13
C GLY A 718 -14.03 23.94 12.25
N ILE A 719 -14.52 24.02 13.47
CA ILE A 719 -13.69 24.09 14.66
C ILE A 719 -13.12 22.69 14.98
N GLN A 720 -11.81 22.58 15.22
CA GLN A 720 -11.17 21.27 15.45
C GLN A 720 -11.43 20.65 16.84
N TYR A 721 -11.96 21.43 17.79
CA TYR A 721 -12.32 21.02 19.15
C TYR A 721 -13.33 21.99 19.77
N GLU A 722 -14.07 21.57 20.81
CA GLU A 722 -15.25 22.29 21.33
C GLU A 722 -15.02 23.78 21.72
N ASP A 723 -13.77 24.17 22.01
CA ASP A 723 -13.34 25.54 22.37
C ASP A 723 -12.30 26.15 21.40
N GLY A 724 -12.20 25.67 20.16
CA GLY A 724 -11.18 26.07 19.18
C GLY A 724 -11.52 27.25 18.28
N GLU A 725 -10.52 27.72 17.52
CA GLU A 725 -10.73 28.65 16.40
C GLU A 725 -11.06 27.87 15.12
N LYS A 726 -11.85 28.46 14.22
CA LYS A 726 -12.14 27.87 12.90
C LYS A 726 -10.84 27.72 12.12
N SER A 727 -10.64 26.55 11.50
CA SER A 727 -9.50 26.35 10.62
C SER A 727 -9.65 27.18 9.35
N ARG A 728 -8.59 27.89 8.95
CA ARG A 728 -8.55 28.56 7.64
C ARG A 728 -8.36 27.57 6.50
N LYS A 729 -7.75 26.42 6.78
CA LYS A 729 -7.41 25.39 5.79
C LYS A 729 -8.36 24.21 5.85
N LEU A 730 -8.59 23.59 4.70
CA LEU A 730 -9.49 22.44 4.59
C LEU A 730 -8.92 21.26 5.36
N HIS A 731 -9.75 20.61 6.17
CA HIS A 731 -9.42 19.38 6.87
C HIS A 731 -10.24 18.21 6.34
N GLN A 732 -9.71 17.01 6.54
CA GLN A 732 -10.34 15.74 6.21
C GLN A 732 -10.29 14.81 7.43
N LEU A 733 -11.32 13.97 7.59
CA LEU A 733 -11.35 12.92 8.59
C LEU A 733 -12.08 11.69 8.05
N GLU A 734 -11.47 10.53 8.24
CA GLU A 734 -12.09 9.24 7.94
C GLU A 734 -12.96 8.79 9.12
N VAL A 735 -14.22 8.45 8.84
CA VAL A 735 -15.24 8.08 9.82
C VAL A 735 -15.95 6.80 9.41
N PRO A 736 -16.11 5.83 10.34
CA PRO A 736 -16.90 4.63 10.07
C PRO A 736 -18.40 4.92 10.17
N ILE A 737 -19.19 4.30 9.30
CA ILE A 737 -20.65 4.27 9.43
C ILE A 737 -21.04 3.42 10.64
N LEU A 738 -21.96 3.92 11.47
CA LEU A 738 -22.45 3.23 12.66
C LEU A 738 -23.70 2.40 12.36
N VAL A 739 -23.86 1.30 13.09
CA VAL A 739 -25.07 0.46 13.04
C VAL A 739 -26.28 1.29 13.49
N SER A 740 -27.38 1.24 12.74
CA SER A 740 -28.56 2.08 12.99
C SER A 740 -29.14 1.92 14.40
N GLU A 741 -29.15 0.70 14.95
CA GLU A 741 -29.64 0.43 16.32
C GLU A 741 -28.74 1.09 17.38
N GLU A 742 -27.43 1.08 17.16
CA GLU A 742 -26.47 1.70 18.08
C GLU A 742 -26.52 3.23 18.00
N CYS A 743 -26.63 3.78 16.79
CA CYS A 743 -26.89 5.19 16.54
C CYS A 743 -28.17 5.66 17.26
N GLN A 744 -29.25 4.89 17.18
CA GLN A 744 -30.49 5.20 17.92
C GLN A 744 -30.29 5.15 19.43
N ARG A 745 -29.48 4.21 19.94
CA ARG A 745 -29.20 4.05 21.37
C ARG A 745 -28.56 5.28 22.00
N TYR A 746 -27.62 5.92 21.30
CA TYR A 746 -26.97 7.14 21.78
C TYR A 746 -27.93 8.34 21.88
N TYR A 747 -28.97 8.34 21.06
CA TYR A 747 -29.94 9.44 20.97
C TYR A 747 -31.35 9.07 21.47
N MET A 748 -31.48 8.02 22.30
CA MET A 748 -32.79 7.54 22.83
C MET A 748 -33.58 8.62 23.58
N ASN A 749 -32.90 9.56 24.22
CA ASN A 749 -33.53 10.66 24.98
C ASN A 749 -33.74 11.93 24.14
N HIS A 750 -33.41 11.92 22.85
CA HIS A 750 -33.60 13.06 21.96
C HIS A 750 -35.04 13.10 21.44
N SER A 751 -35.67 14.28 21.46
CA SER A 751 -37.10 14.49 21.16
C SER A 751 -37.54 14.06 19.76
N GLY A 752 -36.62 13.91 18.81
CA GLY A 752 -36.91 13.48 17.43
C GLY A 752 -36.58 12.01 17.10
N SER A 753 -35.73 11.34 17.89
CA SER A 753 -35.03 10.09 17.53
C SER A 753 -34.27 10.17 16.18
N VAL A 754 -33.33 9.24 15.93
CA VAL A 754 -32.67 9.18 14.61
C VAL A 754 -33.61 8.51 13.61
N THR A 755 -34.08 9.27 12.61
CA THR A 755 -35.04 8.80 11.59
C THR A 755 -34.33 7.97 10.50
N LYS A 756 -35.10 7.32 9.62
CA LYS A 756 -34.55 6.60 8.46
C LYS A 756 -33.85 7.51 7.44
N ARG A 757 -34.10 8.82 7.50
CA ARG A 757 -33.47 9.85 6.67
C ARG A 757 -32.17 10.37 7.28
N MET A 758 -31.71 9.75 8.36
CA MET A 758 -30.48 10.06 9.05
C MET A 758 -29.66 8.78 9.28
N PHE A 759 -28.37 8.96 9.47
CA PHE A 759 -27.49 7.92 9.99
C PHE A 759 -26.38 8.54 10.82
N CYS A 760 -25.70 7.74 11.64
CA CYS A 760 -24.54 8.20 12.38
C CYS A 760 -23.24 7.71 11.72
N ALA A 761 -22.20 8.53 11.80
CA ALA A 761 -20.84 8.11 11.48
C ALA A 761 -19.86 8.73 12.50
N GLY A 762 -18.75 8.04 12.79
CA GLY A 762 -17.72 8.51 13.71
C GLY A 762 -17.42 7.55 14.86
N PHE A 763 -16.70 8.05 15.87
CA PHE A 763 -16.08 7.23 16.92
C PHE A 763 -16.71 7.49 18.30
N PRO A 764 -17.86 6.85 18.63
CA PRO A 764 -18.61 7.18 19.84
C PRO A 764 -17.88 6.82 21.13
N SER A 765 -16.86 5.94 21.11
CA SER A 765 -16.11 5.47 22.27
C SER A 765 -14.77 6.19 22.51
N GLU A 766 -14.26 6.96 21.54
CA GLU A 766 -12.91 7.55 21.61
C GLU A 766 -12.90 9.04 22.00
N GLY A 767 -14.01 9.77 21.84
CA GLY A 767 -14.07 11.22 22.06
C GLY A 767 -13.11 12.02 21.15
N GLY A 768 -13.31 13.34 21.04
CA GLY A 768 -12.51 14.28 20.25
C GLY A 768 -12.53 14.11 18.72
N LYS A 769 -13.34 13.20 18.16
CA LYS A 769 -13.38 12.90 16.71
C LYS A 769 -14.81 12.99 16.17
N ASP A 770 -15.15 14.13 15.60
CA ASP A 770 -16.43 14.35 14.91
C ASP A 770 -16.36 15.59 14.02
N ALA A 771 -17.33 15.75 13.12
CA ALA A 771 -17.59 17.03 12.47
C ALA A 771 -18.03 18.06 13.52
N CYS A 772 -17.63 19.33 13.36
CA CYS A 772 -17.88 20.35 14.36
C CYS A 772 -18.53 21.62 13.79
N THR A 773 -18.72 22.61 14.65
CA THR A 773 -19.32 23.90 14.31
C THR A 773 -18.58 24.53 13.12
N GLY A 774 -19.28 24.77 12.02
CA GLY A 774 -18.71 25.32 10.78
C GLY A 774 -18.48 24.28 9.67
N ASP A 775 -18.57 22.98 9.98
CA ASP A 775 -18.59 21.90 8.98
C ASP A 775 -20.02 21.55 8.52
N SER A 776 -21.03 22.02 9.24
CA SER A 776 -22.45 21.83 8.91
C SER A 776 -22.73 22.07 7.43
N GLY A 777 -23.41 21.13 6.77
CA GLY A 777 -23.69 21.18 5.35
C GLY A 777 -22.57 20.69 4.44
N GLY A 778 -21.39 20.39 4.99
CA GLY A 778 -20.29 19.73 4.28
C GLY A 778 -20.59 18.25 3.95
N PRO A 779 -19.81 17.67 3.02
CA PRO A 779 -20.04 16.32 2.55
C PRO A 779 -19.51 15.25 3.51
N LEU A 780 -20.24 14.14 3.58
CA LEU A 780 -19.69 12.82 3.88
C LEU A 780 -19.70 12.01 2.59
N VAL A 781 -18.51 11.73 2.04
CA VAL A 781 -18.32 10.95 0.82
C VAL A 781 -17.81 9.55 1.11
N CYS A 782 -18.33 8.55 0.42
CA CYS A 782 -17.85 7.18 0.53
C CYS A 782 -17.24 6.73 -0.82
N PRO A 783 -16.09 6.05 -0.81
CA PRO A 783 -15.48 5.51 -2.04
C PRO A 783 -16.34 4.40 -2.64
N SER A 784 -16.31 4.24 -3.97
CA SER A 784 -16.87 3.09 -4.68
C SER A 784 -16.19 1.77 -4.27
N GLU A 785 -16.77 0.63 -4.61
CA GLU A 785 -16.21 -0.69 -4.23
C GLU A 785 -14.78 -0.91 -4.74
N ASP A 786 -14.47 -0.39 -5.93
CA ASP A 786 -13.16 -0.39 -6.58
C ASP A 786 -12.33 0.87 -6.26
N SER A 787 -12.83 1.77 -5.41
CA SER A 787 -12.21 3.05 -5.04
C SER A 787 -11.90 4.01 -6.21
N SER A 788 -12.56 3.83 -7.36
CA SER A 788 -12.34 4.65 -8.55
C SER A 788 -13.06 6.01 -8.52
N TYR A 789 -14.13 6.16 -7.73
CA TYR A 789 -14.85 7.43 -7.53
C TYR A 789 -15.53 7.53 -6.16
N TYR A 790 -16.04 8.71 -5.83
CA TYR A 790 -16.71 9.02 -4.55
C TYR A 790 -18.18 9.40 -4.72
N ASN A 791 -19.04 8.83 -3.88
CA ASN A 791 -20.46 9.16 -3.77
C ASN A 791 -20.74 10.03 -2.54
N LEU A 792 -21.64 11.00 -2.67
CA LEU A 792 -22.12 11.82 -1.56
C LEU A 792 -23.23 11.10 -0.79
N ASN A 793 -22.85 10.22 0.13
CA ASN A 793 -23.81 9.44 0.91
C ASN A 793 -24.40 10.21 2.09
N GLY A 794 -23.71 11.23 2.62
CA GLY A 794 -24.19 12.00 3.77
C GLY A 794 -23.93 13.51 3.67
N ILE A 795 -24.71 14.27 4.44
CA ILE A 795 -24.49 15.70 4.69
C ILE A 795 -24.38 15.92 6.19
N ILE A 796 -23.33 16.62 6.63
CA ILE A 796 -23.11 16.95 8.04
C ILE A 796 -24.28 17.78 8.56
N SER A 797 -25.02 17.27 9.55
CA SER A 797 -26.27 17.89 10.02
C SER A 797 -26.20 18.36 11.47
N TRP A 798 -26.13 17.45 12.44
CA TRP A 798 -26.16 17.80 13.87
C TRP A 798 -25.46 16.78 14.77
N GLY A 799 -25.23 17.14 16.04
CA GLY A 799 -24.63 16.28 17.07
C GLY A 799 -24.67 16.97 18.44
N PHE A 800 -24.50 16.21 19.53
CA PHE A 800 -24.39 16.79 20.88
C PHE A 800 -22.95 17.19 21.20
N GLY A 801 -22.55 18.40 20.79
CA GLY A 801 -21.15 18.85 20.86
C GLY A 801 -20.29 18.23 19.77
N CYS A 802 -18.98 18.50 19.78
CA CYS A 802 -18.06 17.99 18.77
C CYS A 802 -17.18 16.88 19.37
N GLY A 803 -17.37 15.64 18.93
CA GLY A 803 -16.57 14.51 19.40
C GLY A 803 -16.79 14.23 20.88
N ARG A 804 -17.98 14.46 21.43
CA ARG A 804 -18.23 14.08 22.83
C ARG A 804 -18.33 12.56 22.94
N ASN A 805 -17.71 12.01 23.98
CA ASN A 805 -17.81 10.58 24.25
C ASN A 805 -19.28 10.18 24.42
N GLY A 806 -19.73 9.17 23.66
CA GLY A 806 -21.11 8.70 23.62
C GLY A 806 -22.05 9.47 22.70
N TYR A 807 -21.57 10.40 21.88
CA TYR A 807 -22.41 11.15 20.93
C TYR A 807 -21.73 11.25 19.55
N PRO A 808 -22.00 10.30 18.64
CA PRO A 808 -21.44 10.33 17.28
C PRO A 808 -22.18 11.34 16.39
N GLY A 809 -21.51 11.88 15.38
CA GLY A 809 -22.13 12.82 14.43
C GLY A 809 -23.31 12.22 13.69
N VAL A 810 -24.36 13.03 13.48
CA VAL A 810 -25.57 12.66 12.75
C VAL A 810 -25.59 13.36 11.40
N TYR A 811 -25.80 12.56 10.36
CA TYR A 811 -25.75 12.97 8.96
C TYR A 811 -27.10 12.76 8.30
N THR A 812 -27.47 13.66 7.40
CA THR A 812 -28.63 13.46 6.52
C THR A 812 -28.30 12.39 5.47
N ASN A 813 -29.14 11.37 5.34
CA ASN A 813 -29.01 10.30 4.34
C ASN A 813 -29.41 10.80 2.95
N VAL A 814 -28.43 11.12 2.10
CA VAL A 814 -28.68 11.68 0.76
C VAL A 814 -29.44 10.71 -0.14
N GLY A 815 -29.23 9.41 0.02
CA GLY A 815 -29.94 8.36 -0.74
C GLY A 815 -31.46 8.45 -0.62
N SER A 816 -31.97 8.94 0.52
CA SER A 816 -33.40 9.15 0.78
C SER A 816 -34.01 10.38 0.09
N PHE A 817 -33.20 11.26 -0.50
CA PHE A 817 -33.64 12.52 -1.13
C PHE A 817 -33.31 12.62 -2.62
N THR A 818 -32.76 11.56 -3.22
CA THR A 818 -32.38 11.51 -4.65
C THR A 818 -33.50 11.96 -5.58
N ASP A 819 -34.73 11.45 -5.40
CA ASP A 819 -35.90 11.88 -6.18
C ASP A 819 -36.17 13.39 -6.08
N TRP A 820 -36.06 13.96 -4.88
CA TRP A 820 -36.29 15.38 -4.64
C TRP A 820 -35.18 16.24 -5.27
N ILE A 821 -33.93 15.76 -5.22
CA ILE A 821 -32.78 16.40 -5.85
C ILE A 821 -33.00 16.45 -7.38
N ASP A 822 -33.38 15.33 -7.99
CA ASP A 822 -33.62 15.23 -9.43
C ASP A 822 -34.74 16.16 -9.93
N GLN A 823 -35.83 16.27 -9.16
CA GLN A 823 -36.95 17.16 -9.47
C GLN A 823 -36.54 18.64 -9.60
N HIS A 824 -35.51 19.08 -8.86
CA HIS A 824 -35.11 20.48 -8.82
C HIS A 824 -33.91 20.81 -9.72
N ILE A 825 -33.05 19.82 -10.02
CA ILE A 825 -31.84 20.00 -10.84
C ILE A 825 -32.12 19.74 -12.34
N SER A 826 -33.36 19.38 -12.71
CA SER A 826 -33.81 18.99 -14.05
C SER A 826 -33.27 19.87 -15.19
N GLY A 827 -32.34 19.29 -15.96
CA GLY A 827 -31.67 19.87 -17.13
C GLY A 827 -30.45 19.07 -17.61
N ASN A 828 -29.78 18.29 -16.74
CA ASN A 828 -28.61 17.46 -17.10
C ASN A 828 -28.32 16.31 -16.10
N SER A 829 -29.35 15.78 -15.41
CA SER A 829 -29.19 14.81 -14.30
C SER A 829 -28.69 13.41 -14.69
N LYS A 830 -28.62 13.07 -15.98
CA LYS A 830 -28.11 11.75 -16.43
C LYS A 830 -26.62 11.52 -16.15
N HIS A 831 -25.85 12.56 -15.82
CA HIS A 831 -24.41 12.48 -15.56
C HIS A 831 -24.04 12.46 -14.07
N LEU A 832 -25.04 12.51 -13.16
CA LEU A 832 -24.83 12.58 -11.71
C LEU A 832 -24.91 11.22 -11.00
N PHE A 833 -25.37 10.20 -11.71
CA PHE A 833 -25.50 8.83 -11.22
C PHE A 833 -24.38 7.98 -11.82
N SER A 834 -23.77 7.10 -11.02
CA SER A 834 -22.77 6.17 -11.52
C SER A 834 -23.36 5.21 -12.57
N PHE A 835 -22.55 4.87 -13.57
CA PHE A 835 -22.89 3.88 -14.60
C PHE A 835 -23.12 2.48 -14.01
#